data_AF-A7NKX2-F1
#
_entry.id   AF-A7NKX2-F1
#
_cell.length_a   1.000
_cell.length_b   1.000
_cell.length_c   1.000
_cell.angle_alpha   90.00
_cell.angle_beta   90.00
_cell.angle_gamma   90.00
#
_symmetry.space_group_name_H-M   'P 1'
#
loop_
_entity.id
_entity.type
_entity.pdbx_description
1 polymer ?
#
loop_
_entity_poly.entity_id
_entity_poly.type
_entity_poly.pdbx_seq_one_letter_code
_entity_poly.pdbx_strand_id
1 'polypeptide(L)'
;MQTATITQWIMRQVTFVRPMIRPILTTLALLTALLFVASTTPHSIAYPAEGIGFSVDGFWQPEFNAERSYRWTRGITRVRIPGFEDASLLLVSLQLSAPQQSGATHTPATVATDKSAPMRFSIAPEWRTYHLLIDAQSPDWRIPALMITNPTWRPRGDERDLGIVFGHMNAQRLLPSYTAAIVERWMFLASLVALTTVATRCAPRWNLLPGILTALLVMGSLWAPVRLSQALPTNWQIVIGIAIVTLYIEGFRRYRQRMPNSIFPLIGVAGVTLGTGIVWRGWAIVGAAVMICSALLSVYTRTLRSDSGKRQSADRSSLRRLWLSGLAIAVFAGGVLIPNNNDVYHGDENFWATTGLRAFRLAFIERDIYHPFWTEPLRSSLWAYSPIFALPHPQIGKYLFGAGLYLAGHTDPLIRGYDFSRSLAWNKAHNRVISPDVASAARFLVTLTAIASTVLVYWIGVRLGGVAVGVLAAALMNAPESMRYHGKIIMLDVPALIFGLLALVICAEMLRSWRQGNRRAIFLTIACGVVCGLGLGTKLNAALVVLTCLFVSVIFAVWRSRRFAVTPFVPKRAVVAIALCAWTVFFLSNPALYRQPVEGIRRMLDFGTDIGCNPELSWCHPLPTPTDRMRAIWFFLSDEGEVNAGGLPGSHLLLIIGAAALAVRLSRWTGSNDVEIVLISAWIIITLAGLMLWLPIGIFRYVMPLVPISMLLQSYGIIGILRSITRTD
;
A
#
# COMPACT_ATOMS: atom_id res chain seq x y z
N MET A 1 18.12 59.15 -30.69
CA MET A 1 16.91 58.37 -30.38
C MET A 1 17.03 56.98 -31.02
N GLN A 2 17.54 55.95 -30.32
CA GLN A 2 17.35 54.52 -30.69
C GLN A 2 17.98 53.51 -29.70
N THR A 3 18.82 53.95 -28.76
CA THR A 3 19.44 53.06 -27.75
C THR A 3 18.56 52.77 -26.53
N ALA A 4 17.57 53.63 -26.22
CA ALA A 4 16.66 53.42 -25.08
C ALA A 4 15.67 52.24 -25.29
N THR A 5 15.39 51.85 -26.53
CA THR A 5 14.42 50.80 -26.88
C THR A 5 14.96 49.38 -26.70
N ILE A 6 16.26 49.15 -26.92
CA ILE A 6 16.86 47.82 -26.79
C ILE A 6 17.02 47.46 -25.30
N THR A 7 17.49 48.38 -24.46
CA THR A 7 17.66 48.13 -23.02
C THR A 7 16.33 47.94 -22.31
N GLN A 8 15.28 48.68 -22.67
CA GLN A 8 13.92 48.45 -22.13
C GLN A 8 13.32 47.12 -22.62
N TRP A 9 13.59 46.73 -23.88
CA TRP A 9 13.17 45.43 -24.39
C TRP A 9 13.90 44.29 -23.67
N ILE A 10 15.23 44.36 -23.51
CA ILE A 10 16.03 43.39 -22.76
C ILE A 10 15.59 43.36 -21.29
N MET A 11 15.37 44.51 -20.63
CA MET A 11 14.90 44.55 -19.25
C MET A 11 13.49 43.97 -19.08
N ARG A 12 12.59 44.16 -20.05
CA ARG A 12 11.27 43.50 -20.08
C ARG A 12 11.39 41.99 -20.30
N GLN A 13 12.30 41.54 -21.16
CA GLN A 13 12.57 40.11 -21.33
C GLN A 13 13.20 39.51 -20.06
N VAL A 14 14.15 40.19 -19.41
CA VAL A 14 14.80 39.73 -18.17
C VAL A 14 13.82 39.72 -17.00
N THR A 15 12.93 40.71 -16.87
CA THR A 15 11.85 40.67 -15.85
C THR A 15 10.80 39.61 -16.14
N PHE A 16 10.56 39.26 -17.41
CA PHE A 16 9.72 38.12 -17.79
C PHE A 16 10.39 36.77 -17.47
N VAL A 17 11.71 36.67 -17.60
CA VAL A 17 12.48 35.44 -17.36
C VAL A 17 12.76 35.20 -15.87
N ARG A 18 12.91 36.25 -15.06
CA ARG A 18 13.23 36.13 -13.62
C ARG A 18 12.26 35.26 -12.78
N PRO A 19 10.92 35.37 -12.92
CA PRO A 19 9.98 34.46 -12.26
C PRO A 19 9.97 33.05 -12.87
N MET A 20 10.58 32.84 -14.04
CA MET A 20 10.74 31.51 -14.63
C MET A 20 11.94 30.75 -14.04
N ILE A 21 13.04 31.44 -13.70
CA ILE A 21 14.28 30.82 -13.23
C ILE A 21 14.07 30.07 -11.91
N ARG A 22 13.37 30.65 -10.93
CA ARG A 22 13.15 30.01 -9.62
C ARG A 22 12.43 28.64 -9.72
N PRO A 23 11.23 28.52 -10.32
CA PRO A 23 10.54 27.23 -10.42
C PRO A 23 11.28 26.23 -11.30
N ILE A 24 12.03 26.67 -12.32
CA ILE A 24 12.91 25.78 -13.11
C ILE A 24 14.00 25.21 -12.20
N LEU A 25 14.68 26.05 -11.41
CA LEU A 25 15.71 25.60 -10.46
C LEU A 25 15.13 24.74 -9.33
N THR A 26 13.92 25.03 -8.83
CA THR A 26 13.26 24.21 -7.80
C THR A 26 12.82 22.86 -8.35
N THR A 27 12.31 22.82 -9.59
CA THR A 27 11.95 21.58 -10.29
C THR A 27 13.20 20.77 -10.61
N LEU A 28 14.28 21.42 -11.06
CA LEU A 28 15.58 20.78 -11.25
C LEU A 28 16.08 20.20 -9.93
N ALA A 29 16.13 20.98 -8.85
CA ALA A 29 16.61 20.53 -7.55
C ALA A 29 15.77 19.37 -6.98
N LEU A 30 14.44 19.39 -7.17
CA LEU A 30 13.57 18.29 -6.78
C LEU A 30 13.83 17.05 -7.63
N LEU A 31 14.00 17.21 -8.95
CA LEU A 31 14.39 16.12 -9.84
C LEU A 31 15.76 15.56 -9.46
N THR A 32 16.73 16.41 -9.13
CA THR A 32 18.05 16.02 -8.62
C THR A 32 17.90 15.18 -7.35
N ALA A 33 17.06 15.60 -6.40
CA ALA A 33 16.83 14.88 -5.16
C ALA A 33 16.10 13.54 -5.38
N LEU A 34 15.06 13.52 -6.23
CA LEU A 34 14.35 12.30 -6.63
C LEU A 34 15.25 11.34 -7.41
N LEU A 35 16.17 11.88 -8.23
CA LEU A 35 17.14 11.10 -9.00
C LEU A 35 18.29 10.58 -8.16
N PHE A 36 18.73 11.35 -7.16
CA PHE A 36 19.67 10.88 -6.16
C PHE A 36 19.09 9.69 -5.38
N VAL A 37 17.81 9.76 -5.03
CA VAL A 37 17.10 8.63 -4.37
C VAL A 37 16.81 7.48 -5.34
N ALA A 38 16.52 7.75 -6.61
CA ALA A 38 16.47 6.71 -7.62
C ALA A 38 17.83 6.03 -7.84
N SER A 39 18.94 6.72 -7.59
CA SER A 39 20.29 6.16 -7.66
C SER A 39 20.70 5.40 -6.40
N THR A 40 19.95 5.51 -5.30
CA THR A 40 20.08 4.62 -4.13
C THR A 40 19.27 3.34 -4.35
N THR A 41 19.44 2.70 -5.51
CA THR A 41 18.81 1.41 -5.80
C THR A 41 19.23 0.35 -4.78
N PRO A 42 18.34 -0.60 -4.46
CA PRO A 42 18.66 -1.71 -3.57
C PRO A 42 19.94 -2.42 -4.02
N HIS A 43 20.80 -2.75 -3.06
CA HIS A 43 22.04 -3.48 -3.34
C HIS A 43 21.75 -4.93 -3.74
N SER A 44 20.57 -5.47 -3.43
CA SER A 44 20.15 -6.84 -3.75
C SER A 44 18.64 -6.88 -3.97
N ILE A 45 18.17 -7.58 -5.01
CA ILE A 45 16.74 -7.83 -5.27
C ILE A 45 16.55 -9.33 -5.41
N ALA A 46 15.64 -9.88 -4.60
CA ALA A 46 15.19 -11.26 -4.71
C ALA A 46 13.96 -11.35 -5.61
N TYR A 47 14.00 -12.29 -6.54
CA TYR A 47 12.95 -12.59 -7.49
C TYR A 47 12.46 -14.02 -7.22
N PRO A 48 11.23 -14.21 -6.71
CA PRO A 48 10.65 -15.54 -6.58
C PRO A 48 10.31 -16.10 -7.97
N ALA A 49 10.30 -17.42 -8.17
CA ALA A 49 9.93 -18.04 -9.45
C ALA A 49 8.60 -17.51 -10.02
N GLU A 50 7.63 -17.20 -9.16
CA GLU A 50 6.33 -16.68 -9.58
C GLU A 50 6.46 -15.34 -10.33
N GLY A 51 7.40 -14.48 -9.92
CA GLY A 51 7.68 -13.17 -10.51
C GLY A 51 8.68 -13.18 -11.67
N ILE A 52 9.28 -14.32 -11.99
CA ILE A 52 10.31 -14.42 -13.04
C ILE A 52 9.70 -14.87 -14.36
N GLY A 53 9.73 -13.94 -15.33
CA GLY A 53 9.42 -14.19 -16.73
C GLY A 53 7.93 -14.44 -17.02
N PHE A 54 7.49 -13.98 -18.19
CA PHE A 54 6.20 -14.36 -18.75
C PHE A 54 6.35 -15.56 -19.70
N SER A 55 5.24 -16.12 -20.20
CA SER A 55 5.30 -17.22 -21.19
C SER A 55 6.11 -16.87 -22.45
N VAL A 56 6.16 -15.57 -22.78
CA VAL A 56 6.97 -14.99 -23.87
C VAL A 56 8.46 -14.98 -23.59
N ASP A 57 8.88 -15.16 -22.34
CA ASP A 57 10.28 -15.17 -21.91
C ASP A 57 10.83 -16.60 -21.82
N GLY A 58 10.10 -17.59 -22.32
CA GLY A 58 10.55 -18.99 -22.37
C GLY A 58 10.28 -19.80 -21.11
N PHE A 59 9.37 -19.36 -20.24
CA PHE A 59 8.95 -20.13 -19.06
C PHE A 59 7.57 -20.77 -19.25
N TRP A 60 7.38 -21.93 -18.63
CA TRP A 60 6.05 -22.48 -18.33
C TRP A 60 5.43 -21.78 -17.10
N GLN A 61 4.15 -22.06 -16.85
CA GLN A 61 3.45 -21.55 -15.67
C GLN A 61 4.13 -22.00 -14.37
N PRO A 62 4.06 -21.20 -13.29
CA PRO A 62 4.63 -21.57 -12.01
C PRO A 62 3.95 -22.80 -11.41
N GLU A 63 4.74 -23.66 -10.78
CA GLU A 63 4.37 -24.90 -10.12
C GLU A 63 4.88 -24.90 -8.67
N PHE A 64 4.32 -25.76 -7.83
CA PHE A 64 4.69 -25.89 -6.41
C PHE A 64 4.81 -27.37 -6.02
N ASN A 65 5.95 -27.77 -5.46
CA ASN A 65 6.27 -29.17 -5.15
C ASN A 65 6.13 -29.51 -3.65
N ALA A 66 5.22 -28.86 -2.91
CA ALA A 66 5.09 -28.91 -1.45
C ALA A 66 6.12 -28.06 -0.68
N GLU A 67 7.34 -27.93 -1.18
CA GLU A 67 8.40 -27.18 -0.49
C GLU A 67 8.58 -25.76 -1.02
N ARG A 68 8.50 -25.59 -2.34
CA ARG A 68 8.84 -24.33 -3.00
C ARG A 68 8.12 -24.14 -4.33
N SER A 69 7.96 -22.87 -4.71
CA SER A 69 7.49 -22.48 -6.04
C SER A 69 8.63 -22.53 -7.04
N TYR A 70 8.36 -22.99 -8.27
CA TYR A 70 9.33 -23.10 -9.34
C TYR A 70 8.68 -22.96 -10.73
N ARG A 71 9.49 -22.82 -11.77
CA ARG A 71 9.08 -22.82 -13.17
C ARG A 71 9.97 -23.72 -14.02
N TRP A 72 9.39 -24.31 -15.05
CA TRP A 72 10.14 -25.03 -16.08
C TRP A 72 10.55 -24.08 -17.21
N THR A 73 11.78 -24.22 -17.71
CA THR A 73 12.23 -23.52 -18.93
C THR A 73 11.72 -24.21 -20.20
N ARG A 74 11.61 -23.48 -21.31
CA ARG A 74 11.22 -23.95 -22.66
C ARG A 74 12.42 -24.12 -23.60
N GLY A 75 13.58 -24.43 -23.03
CA GLY A 75 14.83 -24.60 -23.75
C GLY A 75 15.60 -23.29 -23.94
N ILE A 76 14.99 -22.26 -24.52
CA ILE A 76 15.58 -20.91 -24.55
C ILE A 76 14.74 -20.00 -23.66
N THR A 77 15.37 -19.48 -22.62
CA THR A 77 14.71 -18.67 -21.59
C THR A 77 15.47 -17.38 -21.36
N ARG A 78 14.75 -16.26 -21.28
CA ARG A 78 15.34 -14.95 -21.02
C ARG A 78 14.90 -14.43 -19.65
N VAL A 79 15.82 -14.41 -18.70
CA VAL A 79 15.60 -13.90 -17.36
C VAL A 79 16.04 -12.45 -17.31
N ARG A 80 15.09 -11.52 -17.14
CA ARG A 80 15.39 -10.09 -17.03
C ARG A 80 15.57 -9.70 -15.57
N ILE A 81 16.45 -8.75 -15.32
CA ILE A 81 16.86 -8.33 -13.98
C ILE A 81 16.59 -6.83 -13.81
N PRO A 82 15.31 -6.41 -13.67
CA PRO A 82 14.94 -5.00 -13.56
C PRO A 82 15.56 -4.32 -12.32
N GLY A 83 15.74 -3.00 -12.33
CA GLY A 83 16.32 -2.25 -11.21
C GLY A 83 17.85 -2.28 -11.11
N PHE A 84 18.51 -3.05 -11.98
CA PHE A 84 19.98 -3.09 -12.09
C PHE A 84 20.49 -2.54 -13.43
N GLU A 85 19.71 -1.69 -14.10
CA GLU A 85 20.07 -1.19 -15.43
C GLU A 85 21.25 -0.21 -15.41
N ASP A 86 21.65 0.25 -14.23
CA ASP A 86 22.84 1.06 -13.99
C ASP A 86 23.98 0.27 -13.34
N ALA A 87 23.80 -1.01 -13.03
CA ALA A 87 24.85 -1.82 -12.43
C ALA A 87 25.96 -2.08 -13.44
N SER A 88 27.22 -1.95 -13.02
CA SER A 88 28.39 -2.34 -13.81
C SER A 88 28.71 -3.83 -13.64
N LEU A 89 28.46 -4.37 -12.45
CA LEU A 89 28.72 -5.76 -12.10
C LEU A 89 27.62 -6.31 -11.20
N LEU A 90 27.07 -7.47 -11.59
CA LEU A 90 26.02 -8.16 -10.85
C LEU A 90 26.47 -9.55 -10.42
N LEU A 91 26.20 -9.87 -9.15
CA LEU A 91 26.18 -11.23 -8.65
C LEU A 91 24.75 -11.76 -8.76
N VAL A 92 24.51 -12.71 -9.65
CA VAL A 92 23.21 -13.35 -9.80
C VAL A 92 23.27 -14.77 -9.28
N SER A 93 22.53 -15.01 -8.21
CA SER A 93 22.38 -16.31 -7.58
C SER A 93 21.09 -16.96 -8.09
N LEU A 94 21.21 -18.03 -8.87
CA LEU A 94 20.09 -18.78 -9.45
C LEU A 94 19.93 -20.10 -8.72
N GLN A 95 18.78 -20.35 -8.12
CA GLN A 95 18.43 -21.68 -7.63
C GLN A 95 17.86 -22.51 -8.77
N LEU A 96 18.62 -23.50 -9.23
CA LEU A 96 18.29 -24.35 -10.39
C LEU A 96 18.36 -25.84 -10.02
N SER A 97 17.62 -26.65 -10.77
CA SER A 97 17.68 -28.12 -10.72
C SER A 97 17.43 -28.68 -12.12
N ALA A 98 18.18 -29.71 -12.51
CA ALA A 98 17.92 -30.47 -13.72
C ALA A 98 16.68 -31.36 -13.53
N PRO A 99 16.06 -31.89 -14.60
CA PRO A 99 14.91 -32.78 -14.49
C PRO A 99 15.14 -33.91 -13.49
N GLN A 100 14.28 -34.02 -12.47
CA GLN A 100 14.39 -35.02 -11.40
C GLN A 100 13.79 -36.37 -11.82
N GLN A 101 14.37 -36.99 -12.84
CA GLN A 101 14.07 -38.38 -13.17
C GLN A 101 15.04 -39.32 -12.44
N SER A 102 14.61 -40.55 -12.16
CA SER A 102 15.51 -41.57 -11.60
C SER A 102 16.67 -41.81 -12.58
N GLY A 103 17.91 -41.64 -12.11
CA GLY A 103 19.11 -41.73 -12.94
C GLY A 103 19.42 -40.49 -13.79
N ALA A 104 18.75 -39.36 -13.56
CA ALA A 104 19.01 -38.12 -14.30
C ALA A 104 20.48 -37.69 -14.18
N THR A 105 21.09 -37.38 -15.32
CA THR A 105 22.44 -36.83 -15.39
C THR A 105 22.41 -35.31 -15.31
N HIS A 106 23.58 -34.70 -15.14
CA HIS A 106 23.71 -33.26 -15.26
C HIS A 106 23.18 -32.76 -16.63
N THR A 107 22.41 -31.67 -16.60
CA THR A 107 21.90 -31.03 -17.82
C THR A 107 22.86 -29.91 -18.25
N PRO A 108 23.43 -29.96 -19.47
CA PRO A 108 24.25 -28.87 -19.96
C PRO A 108 23.37 -27.64 -20.21
N ALA A 109 23.80 -26.50 -19.67
CA ALA A 109 23.17 -25.22 -19.93
C ALA A 109 24.21 -24.22 -20.42
N THR A 110 23.77 -23.31 -21.28
CA THR A 110 24.54 -22.17 -21.73
C THR A 110 23.88 -20.92 -21.21
N VAL A 111 24.62 -20.09 -20.49
CA VAL A 111 24.21 -18.75 -20.10
C VAL A 111 24.95 -17.75 -20.97
N ALA A 112 24.21 -16.86 -21.62
CA ALA A 112 24.76 -15.69 -22.29
C ALA A 112 24.12 -14.44 -21.69
N THR A 113 24.91 -13.40 -21.51
CA THR A 113 24.41 -12.03 -21.34
C THR A 113 24.45 -11.37 -22.72
N ASP A 114 23.70 -10.29 -22.93
CA ASP A 114 23.42 -9.74 -24.27
C ASP A 114 24.66 -9.56 -25.18
N LYS A 115 25.85 -9.25 -24.64
CA LYS A 115 27.11 -9.10 -25.40
C LYS A 115 28.27 -10.00 -24.97
N SER A 116 28.15 -10.75 -23.87
CA SER A 116 29.24 -11.62 -23.43
C SER A 116 29.19 -12.96 -24.16
N ALA A 117 30.37 -13.58 -24.29
CA ALA A 117 30.46 -14.92 -24.82
C ALA A 117 29.61 -15.88 -23.97
N PRO A 118 28.86 -16.81 -24.60
CA PRO A 118 28.09 -17.80 -23.89
C PRO A 118 28.99 -18.67 -22.99
N MET A 119 28.66 -18.76 -21.71
CA MET A 119 29.29 -19.63 -20.73
C MET A 119 28.52 -20.94 -20.62
N ARG A 120 29.21 -22.07 -20.77
CA ARG A 120 28.62 -23.40 -20.55
C ARG A 120 28.86 -23.87 -19.12
N PHE A 121 27.83 -24.43 -18.50
CA PHE A 121 27.94 -25.09 -17.20
C PHE A 121 26.92 -26.22 -17.08
N SER A 122 27.15 -27.12 -16.12
CA SER A 122 26.34 -28.31 -15.90
C SER A 122 25.42 -28.12 -14.69
N ILE A 123 24.12 -28.30 -14.90
CA ILE A 123 23.10 -28.19 -13.85
C ILE A 123 22.85 -29.57 -13.23
N ALA A 124 22.95 -29.66 -11.92
CA ALA A 124 22.79 -30.92 -11.18
C ALA A 124 21.31 -31.30 -11.04
N PRO A 125 20.97 -32.60 -10.94
CA PRO A 125 19.61 -33.06 -10.68
C PRO A 125 19.04 -32.52 -9.37
N GLU A 126 19.86 -32.41 -8.33
CA GLU A 126 19.48 -31.78 -7.06
C GLU A 126 19.45 -30.26 -7.15
N TRP A 127 18.65 -29.63 -6.27
CA TRP A 127 18.59 -28.18 -6.15
C TRP A 127 19.94 -27.61 -5.71
N ARG A 128 20.52 -26.75 -6.54
CA ARG A 128 21.74 -26.00 -6.24
C ARG A 128 21.57 -24.52 -6.52
N THR A 129 22.29 -23.69 -5.78
CA THR A 129 22.41 -22.26 -6.07
C THR A 129 23.67 -22.03 -6.90
N TYR A 130 23.48 -21.50 -8.09
CA TYR A 130 24.53 -21.13 -9.03
C TYR A 130 24.79 -19.63 -8.94
N HIS A 131 26.02 -19.25 -8.63
CA HIS A 131 26.43 -17.85 -8.53
C HIS A 131 27.11 -17.44 -9.83
N LEU A 132 26.49 -16.51 -10.54
CA LEU A 132 26.97 -15.98 -11.81
C LEU A 132 27.44 -14.55 -11.60
N LEU A 133 28.67 -14.27 -11.99
CA LEU A 133 29.17 -12.92 -12.06
C LEU A 133 28.91 -12.37 -13.46
N ILE A 134 28.00 -11.40 -13.56
CA ILE A 134 27.58 -10.81 -14.81
C ILE A 134 28.20 -9.45 -14.95
N ASP A 135 29.01 -9.32 -15.98
CA ASP A 135 29.45 -8.03 -16.47
C ASP A 135 28.31 -7.37 -17.25
N ALA A 136 27.78 -6.28 -16.69
CA ALA A 136 26.70 -5.51 -17.30
C ALA A 136 27.25 -4.40 -18.20
N GLN A 137 28.37 -4.65 -18.88
CA GLN A 137 29.13 -3.72 -19.72
C GLN A 137 28.43 -3.21 -21.00
N SER A 138 27.17 -3.55 -21.26
CA SER A 138 26.48 -2.99 -22.42
C SER A 138 26.09 -1.52 -22.19
N PRO A 139 26.45 -0.58 -23.09
CA PRO A 139 25.74 0.69 -23.15
C PRO A 139 24.31 0.43 -23.64
N ASP A 140 23.43 1.36 -23.30
CA ASP A 140 21.98 1.38 -23.48
C ASP A 140 21.27 0.89 -22.21
N TRP A 141 20.58 1.83 -21.55
CA TRP A 141 19.42 1.80 -20.62
C TRP A 141 18.49 0.57 -20.54
N ARG A 142 18.81 -0.55 -21.19
CA ARG A 142 18.07 -1.81 -21.21
C ARG A 142 18.25 -2.57 -19.90
N ILE A 143 17.19 -3.30 -19.55
CA ILE A 143 17.18 -4.19 -18.40
C ILE A 143 18.18 -5.34 -18.64
N PRO A 144 19.17 -5.56 -17.75
CA PRO A 144 20.10 -6.67 -17.87
C PRO A 144 19.33 -7.99 -18.02
N ALA A 145 19.77 -8.84 -18.95
CA ALA A 145 19.12 -10.10 -19.22
C ALA A 145 20.13 -11.24 -19.28
N LEU A 146 19.71 -12.36 -18.71
CA LEU A 146 20.36 -13.66 -18.80
C LEU A 146 19.59 -14.52 -19.78
N MET A 147 20.22 -14.91 -20.88
CA MET A 147 19.68 -15.92 -21.78
C MET A 147 20.23 -17.28 -21.36
N ILE A 148 19.34 -18.15 -20.89
CA ILE A 148 19.63 -19.53 -20.52
C ILE A 148 19.14 -20.44 -21.66
N THR A 149 20.07 -21.19 -22.25
CA THR A 149 19.76 -22.21 -23.26
C THR A 149 20.08 -23.59 -22.71
N ASN A 150 19.12 -24.49 -22.71
CA ASN A 150 19.24 -25.85 -22.21
C ASN A 150 18.45 -26.83 -23.11
N PRO A 151 18.81 -28.13 -23.14
CA PRO A 151 17.99 -29.12 -23.82
C PRO A 151 16.65 -29.27 -23.08
N THR A 152 15.61 -29.60 -23.84
CA THR A 152 14.28 -29.92 -23.33
C THR A 152 13.98 -31.39 -23.52
N TRP A 153 13.06 -31.91 -22.72
CA TRP A 153 12.53 -33.26 -22.83
C TRP A 153 11.03 -33.24 -22.56
N ARG A 154 10.32 -34.24 -23.05
CA ARG A 154 8.88 -34.36 -22.86
C ARG A 154 8.55 -35.56 -21.96
N PRO A 155 8.06 -35.35 -20.73
CA PRO A 155 7.66 -36.44 -19.85
C PRO A 155 6.50 -37.26 -20.41
N ARG A 156 6.47 -38.56 -20.10
CA ARG A 156 5.32 -39.39 -20.44
C ARG A 156 4.09 -38.88 -19.68
N GLY A 157 3.06 -38.46 -20.42
CA GLY A 157 1.83 -37.89 -19.85
C GLY A 157 1.87 -36.38 -19.62
N ASP A 158 2.94 -35.70 -20.01
CA ASP A 158 3.01 -34.24 -20.07
C ASP A 158 3.30 -33.82 -21.51
N GLU A 159 2.47 -32.94 -22.08
CA GLU A 159 2.62 -32.49 -23.47
C GLU A 159 3.68 -31.38 -23.63
N ARG A 160 4.22 -30.89 -22.52
CA ARG A 160 5.15 -29.76 -22.50
C ARG A 160 6.58 -30.22 -22.72
N ASP A 161 7.33 -29.44 -23.49
CA ASP A 161 8.79 -29.57 -23.57
C ASP A 161 9.41 -28.87 -22.36
N LEU A 162 9.80 -29.68 -21.37
CA LEU A 162 10.34 -29.22 -20.09
C LEU A 162 11.85 -29.16 -20.17
N GLY A 163 12.40 -28.03 -19.76
CA GLY A 163 13.84 -27.82 -19.62
C GLY A 163 14.32 -28.05 -18.19
N ILE A 164 15.11 -27.11 -17.68
CA ILE A 164 15.54 -27.08 -16.28
C ILE A 164 14.45 -26.47 -15.39
N VAL A 165 14.55 -26.77 -14.10
CA VAL A 165 13.71 -26.21 -13.04
C VAL A 165 14.37 -24.94 -12.50
N PHE A 166 13.59 -23.88 -12.39
CA PHE A 166 14.00 -22.57 -11.88
C PHE A 166 13.22 -22.24 -10.60
N GLY A 167 13.90 -22.07 -9.46
CA GLY A 167 13.26 -21.84 -8.16
C GLY A 167 13.19 -20.37 -7.75
N HIS A 168 14.34 -19.71 -7.62
CA HIS A 168 14.40 -18.28 -7.34
C HIS A 168 15.70 -17.68 -7.88
N MET A 169 15.71 -16.36 -8.01
CA MET A 169 16.89 -15.59 -8.38
C MET A 169 17.13 -14.51 -7.35
N ASN A 170 18.37 -14.33 -6.91
CA ASN A 170 18.78 -13.12 -6.20
C ASN A 170 19.83 -12.41 -7.03
N ALA A 171 19.60 -11.15 -7.39
CA ALA A 171 20.60 -10.34 -8.06
C ALA A 171 21.13 -9.31 -7.07
N GLN A 172 22.45 -9.18 -6.98
CA GLN A 172 23.13 -8.26 -6.10
C GLN A 172 24.11 -7.40 -6.91
N ARG A 173 24.11 -6.09 -6.65
CA ARG A 173 25.09 -5.17 -7.20
C ARG A 173 26.39 -5.28 -6.40
N LEU A 174 27.49 -5.51 -7.10
CA LEU A 174 28.82 -5.59 -6.47
C LEU A 174 29.65 -4.31 -6.62
N LEU A 175 29.43 -3.55 -7.70
CA LEU A 175 30.16 -2.31 -7.97
C LEU A 175 29.21 -1.11 -8.10
N PRO A 176 29.71 0.12 -7.87
CA PRO A 176 28.91 1.34 -8.04
C PRO A 176 28.29 1.45 -9.44
N SER A 177 27.21 2.20 -9.52
CA SER A 177 26.50 2.46 -10.77
C SER A 177 27.40 3.07 -11.84
N TYR A 178 27.14 2.73 -13.10
CA TYR A 178 27.78 3.40 -14.23
C TYR A 178 27.31 4.87 -14.27
N THR A 179 28.22 5.81 -14.01
CA THR A 179 27.91 7.24 -13.93
C THR A 179 27.25 7.77 -15.21
N ALA A 180 27.63 7.24 -16.38
CA ALA A 180 27.00 7.63 -17.65
C ALA A 180 25.53 7.20 -17.74
N ALA A 181 25.14 6.05 -17.20
CA ALA A 181 23.74 5.61 -17.16
C ALA A 181 22.89 6.52 -16.26
N ILE A 182 23.47 6.98 -15.15
CA ILE A 182 22.86 8.00 -14.29
C ILE A 182 22.67 9.32 -15.06
N VAL A 183 23.71 9.77 -15.79
CA VAL A 183 23.68 11.01 -16.59
C VAL A 183 22.68 10.93 -17.75
N GLU A 184 22.61 9.80 -18.45
CA GLU A 184 21.67 9.59 -19.55
C GLU A 184 20.21 9.61 -19.06
N ARG A 185 19.92 8.91 -17.96
CA ARG A 185 18.62 9.00 -17.26
C ARG A 185 18.30 10.45 -16.89
N TRP A 186 19.29 11.18 -16.40
CA TRP A 186 19.20 12.60 -16.10
C TRP A 186 18.79 13.44 -17.31
N MET A 187 19.50 13.26 -18.44
CA MET A 187 19.22 14.01 -19.66
C MET A 187 17.83 13.70 -20.21
N PHE A 188 17.40 12.44 -20.20
CA PHE A 188 16.07 12.04 -20.65
C PHE A 188 14.97 12.70 -19.82
N LEU A 189 15.05 12.62 -18.48
CA LEU A 189 14.03 13.17 -17.60
C LEU A 189 14.03 14.70 -17.61
N ALA A 190 15.22 15.32 -17.65
CA ALA A 190 15.35 16.78 -17.79
C ALA A 190 14.75 17.26 -19.12
N SER A 191 14.98 16.54 -20.22
CA SER A 191 14.40 16.86 -21.53
C SER A 191 12.88 16.73 -21.52
N LEU A 192 12.33 15.68 -20.90
CA LEU A 192 10.88 15.49 -20.79
C LEU A 192 10.21 16.61 -19.98
N VAL A 193 10.85 17.04 -18.89
CA VAL A 193 10.37 18.15 -18.04
C VAL A 193 10.49 19.48 -18.76
N ALA A 194 11.60 19.73 -19.45
CA ALA A 194 11.79 20.92 -20.26
C ALA A 194 10.74 21.00 -21.37
N LEU A 195 10.50 19.90 -22.09
CA LEU A 195 9.50 19.81 -23.14
C LEU A 195 8.09 20.07 -22.60
N THR A 196 7.76 19.51 -21.42
CA THR A 196 6.48 19.75 -20.74
C THR A 196 6.33 21.21 -20.29
N THR A 197 7.40 21.82 -19.79
CA THR A 197 7.43 23.22 -19.34
C THR A 197 7.29 24.19 -20.52
N VAL A 198 7.96 23.90 -21.64
CA VAL A 198 7.84 24.66 -22.89
C VAL A 198 6.44 24.48 -23.49
N ALA A 199 5.92 23.26 -23.54
CA ALA A 199 4.55 22.97 -24.00
C ALA A 199 3.49 23.74 -23.19
N THR A 200 3.63 23.74 -21.87
CA THR A 200 2.70 24.44 -20.97
C THR A 200 2.81 25.95 -21.06
N ARG A 201 4.01 26.53 -21.26
CA ARG A 201 4.21 27.99 -21.19
C ARG A 201 4.21 28.68 -22.55
N CYS A 202 4.84 28.10 -23.56
CA CYS A 202 5.12 28.73 -24.85
C CYS A 202 4.05 28.49 -25.92
N ALA A 203 3.08 27.60 -25.71
CA ALA A 203 2.00 27.41 -26.68
C ALA A 203 1.08 28.66 -26.70
N PRO A 204 1.07 29.47 -27.78
CA PRO A 204 0.01 30.45 -27.99
C PRO A 204 -1.33 29.71 -28.16
N ARG A 205 -2.44 30.45 -28.02
CA ARG A 205 -3.85 30.03 -27.81
C ARG A 205 -4.42 28.80 -28.57
N TRP A 206 -3.69 28.12 -29.45
CA TRP A 206 -4.20 27.06 -30.32
C TRP A 206 -3.25 25.90 -30.64
N ASN A 207 -2.01 25.85 -30.15
CA ASN A 207 -1.15 24.69 -30.43
C ASN A 207 -1.56 23.48 -29.57
N LEU A 208 -2.52 22.70 -30.09
CA LEU A 208 -2.95 21.40 -29.58
C LEU A 208 -1.84 20.34 -29.67
N LEU A 209 -0.82 20.56 -30.51
CA LEU A 209 0.23 19.59 -30.82
C LEU A 209 0.97 19.05 -29.59
N PRO A 210 1.44 19.86 -28.61
CA PRO A 210 2.10 19.33 -27.43
C PRO A 210 1.13 18.55 -26.53
N GLY A 211 -0.12 18.98 -26.43
CA GLY A 211 -1.16 18.26 -25.70
C GLY A 211 -1.51 16.93 -26.35
N ILE A 212 -1.56 16.88 -27.69
CA ILE A 212 -1.74 15.66 -28.48
C ILE A 212 -0.51 14.75 -28.32
N LEU A 213 0.71 15.28 -28.40
CA LEU A 213 1.94 14.49 -28.23
C LEU A 213 2.01 13.88 -26.84
N THR A 214 1.64 14.64 -25.79
CA THR A 214 1.52 14.10 -24.44
C THR A 214 0.38 13.09 -24.35
N ALA A 215 -0.79 13.35 -24.93
CA ALA A 215 -1.90 12.40 -24.92
C ALA A 215 -1.55 11.09 -25.68
N LEU A 216 -0.77 11.16 -26.76
CA LEU A 216 -0.26 10.02 -27.50
C LEU A 216 0.81 9.26 -26.71
N LEU A 217 1.71 9.95 -26.01
CA LEU A 217 2.65 9.33 -25.06
C LEU A 217 1.90 8.61 -23.93
N VAL A 218 0.82 9.23 -23.42
CA VAL A 218 -0.05 8.63 -22.41
C VAL A 218 -0.81 7.44 -22.97
N MET A 219 -1.43 7.55 -24.15
CA MET A 219 -2.11 6.42 -24.78
C MET A 219 -1.15 5.28 -25.10
N GLY A 220 0.02 5.58 -25.66
CA GLY A 220 1.09 4.61 -25.89
C GLY A 220 1.52 3.91 -24.60
N SER A 221 1.67 4.66 -23.51
CA SER A 221 1.97 4.11 -22.19
C SER A 221 0.86 3.21 -21.63
N LEU A 222 -0.41 3.56 -21.86
CA LEU A 222 -1.56 2.77 -21.41
C LEU A 222 -1.80 1.52 -22.25
N TRP A 223 -1.33 1.51 -23.51
CA TRP A 223 -1.57 0.43 -24.46
C TRP A 223 -0.47 -0.65 -24.42
N ALA A 224 0.78 -0.27 -24.12
CA ALA A 224 1.90 -1.21 -24.08
C ALA A 224 2.86 -0.99 -22.88
N PRO A 225 2.35 -1.02 -21.63
CA PRO A 225 3.15 -0.73 -20.43
C PRO A 225 4.41 -1.58 -20.32
N VAL A 226 4.27 -2.88 -20.56
CA VAL A 226 5.35 -3.87 -20.46
C VAL A 226 6.42 -3.62 -21.53
N ARG A 227 6.07 -3.10 -22.71
CA ARG A 227 7.04 -2.78 -23.76
C ARG A 227 7.74 -1.45 -23.50
N LEU A 228 7.04 -0.47 -22.94
CA LEU A 228 7.65 0.81 -22.58
C LEU A 228 8.50 0.71 -21.31
N SER A 229 8.15 -0.13 -20.33
CA SER A 229 9.03 -0.42 -19.19
C SER A 229 10.29 -1.19 -19.58
N GLN A 230 10.27 -1.90 -20.72
CA GLN A 230 11.47 -2.48 -21.32
C GLN A 230 12.33 -1.44 -22.05
N ALA A 231 11.71 -0.35 -22.50
CA ALA A 231 12.34 0.66 -23.34
C ALA A 231 12.76 1.94 -22.59
N LEU A 232 12.24 2.15 -21.37
CA LEU A 232 12.40 3.39 -20.62
C LEU A 232 12.89 3.11 -19.18
N PRO A 233 13.67 4.03 -18.58
CA PRO A 233 14.20 3.87 -17.22
C PRO A 233 13.09 3.67 -16.19
N THR A 234 13.25 2.80 -15.20
CA THR A 234 12.25 2.37 -14.19
C THR A 234 11.38 3.49 -13.56
N ASN A 235 11.83 4.74 -13.58
CA ASN A 235 11.14 5.91 -13.03
C ASN A 235 10.40 6.81 -14.06
N TRP A 236 10.38 6.42 -15.33
CA TRP A 236 9.78 7.20 -16.42
C TRP A 236 8.29 7.49 -16.19
N GLN A 237 7.58 6.55 -15.55
CA GLN A 237 6.16 6.67 -15.23
C GLN A 237 5.89 7.81 -14.25
N ILE A 238 6.80 8.06 -13.29
CA ILE A 238 6.68 9.19 -12.37
C ILE A 238 6.74 10.49 -13.15
N VAL A 239 7.71 10.63 -14.05
CA VAL A 239 7.90 11.88 -14.78
C VAL A 239 6.76 12.16 -15.74
N ILE A 240 6.24 11.12 -16.42
CA ILE A 240 5.00 11.26 -17.19
C ILE A 240 3.82 11.63 -16.29
N GLY A 241 3.68 11.00 -15.12
CA GLY A 241 2.65 11.35 -14.14
C GLY A 241 2.72 12.83 -13.73
N ILE A 242 3.90 13.32 -13.35
CA ILE A 242 4.15 14.73 -13.00
C ILE A 242 3.86 15.63 -14.20
N ALA A 243 4.26 15.24 -15.41
CA ALA A 243 4.01 16.01 -16.62
C ALA A 243 2.52 16.17 -16.90
N ILE A 244 1.74 15.08 -16.80
CA ILE A 244 0.28 15.08 -16.94
C ILE A 244 -0.36 16.00 -15.90
N VAL A 245 0.03 15.87 -14.62
CA VAL A 245 -0.46 16.72 -13.53
C VAL A 245 -0.20 18.19 -13.85
N THR A 246 1.02 18.51 -14.29
CA THR A 246 1.43 19.88 -14.58
C THR A 246 0.67 20.45 -15.78
N LEU A 247 0.56 19.69 -16.87
CA LEU A 247 -0.22 20.06 -18.06
C LEU A 247 -1.70 20.24 -17.74
N TYR A 248 -2.25 19.38 -16.89
CA TYR A 248 -3.65 19.45 -16.49
C TYR A 248 -3.92 20.67 -15.61
N ILE A 249 -3.06 20.94 -14.60
CA ILE A 249 -3.17 22.11 -13.72
C ILE A 249 -3.03 23.41 -14.53
N GLU A 250 -2.05 23.48 -15.42
CA GLU A 250 -1.79 24.70 -16.21
C GLU A 250 -2.85 24.91 -17.30
N GLY A 251 -3.25 23.84 -18.00
CA GLY A 251 -4.36 23.86 -18.93
C GLY A 251 -5.63 24.35 -18.24
N PHE A 252 -5.93 23.81 -17.06
CA PHE A 252 -7.05 24.30 -16.26
C PHE A 252 -6.91 25.78 -15.88
N ARG A 253 -5.75 26.21 -15.38
CA ARG A 253 -5.50 27.61 -14.99
C ARG A 253 -5.81 28.56 -16.16
N ARG A 254 -5.44 28.17 -17.38
CA ARG A 254 -5.67 28.93 -18.62
C ARG A 254 -7.12 28.91 -19.10
N TYR A 255 -7.77 27.74 -19.10
CA TYR A 255 -9.13 27.58 -19.65
C TYR A 255 -10.25 27.89 -18.65
N ARG A 256 -9.94 27.97 -17.36
CA ARG A 256 -10.90 28.23 -16.29
C ARG A 256 -11.77 29.46 -16.53
N GLN A 257 -11.20 30.54 -17.03
CA GLN A 257 -11.95 31.79 -17.25
C GLN A 257 -13.04 31.67 -18.33
N ARG A 258 -13.00 30.63 -19.16
CA ARG A 258 -13.88 30.44 -20.31
C ARG A 258 -14.89 29.30 -20.14
N MET A 259 -14.69 28.40 -19.18
CA MET A 259 -15.55 27.23 -19.02
C MET A 259 -16.74 27.52 -18.09
N PRO A 260 -17.97 27.11 -18.46
CA PRO A 260 -19.12 27.21 -17.56
C PRO A 260 -18.95 26.31 -16.34
N ASN A 261 -19.39 26.81 -15.18
CA ASN A 261 -19.18 26.16 -13.88
C ASN A 261 -19.82 24.76 -13.74
N SER A 262 -20.80 24.44 -14.58
CA SER A 262 -21.45 23.13 -14.65
C SER A 262 -20.52 22.02 -15.16
N ILE A 263 -19.45 22.36 -15.88
CA ILE A 263 -18.53 21.38 -16.48
C ILE A 263 -17.52 20.85 -15.46
N PHE A 264 -17.16 21.63 -14.42
CA PHE A 264 -16.11 21.21 -13.48
C PHE A 264 -16.43 19.96 -12.65
N PRO A 265 -17.66 19.73 -12.15
CA PRO A 265 -18.01 18.45 -11.55
C PRO A 265 -17.91 17.29 -12.54
N LEU A 266 -18.30 17.50 -13.81
CA LEU A 266 -18.21 16.49 -14.86
C LEU A 266 -16.75 16.11 -15.15
N ILE A 267 -15.86 17.10 -15.26
CA ILE A 267 -14.42 16.90 -15.38
C ILE A 267 -13.87 16.17 -14.14
N GLY A 268 -14.34 16.55 -12.95
CA GLY A 268 -14.01 15.89 -11.68
C GLY A 268 -14.32 14.39 -11.71
N VAL A 269 -15.56 14.03 -12.07
CA VAL A 269 -16.03 12.65 -12.16
C VAL A 269 -15.28 11.90 -13.28
N ALA A 270 -15.22 12.47 -14.49
CA ALA A 270 -14.56 11.84 -15.63
C ALA A 270 -13.07 11.56 -15.35
N GLY A 271 -12.38 12.50 -14.70
CA GLY A 271 -11.00 12.31 -14.32
C GLY A 271 -10.81 11.33 -13.15
N VAL A 272 -11.75 11.25 -12.21
CA VAL A 272 -11.74 10.17 -11.20
C VAL A 272 -11.93 8.80 -11.86
N THR A 273 -12.92 8.66 -12.74
CA THR A 273 -13.19 7.41 -13.48
C THR A 273 -12.01 7.00 -14.37
N LEU A 274 -11.45 7.94 -15.13
CA LEU A 274 -10.27 7.70 -15.96
C LEU A 274 -9.07 7.31 -15.09
N GLY A 275 -8.81 8.06 -14.02
CA GLY A 275 -7.74 7.74 -13.09
C GLY A 275 -7.90 6.36 -12.46
N THR A 276 -9.13 5.97 -12.13
CA THR A 276 -9.46 4.61 -11.63
C THR A 276 -9.10 3.53 -12.65
N GLY A 277 -9.51 3.71 -13.91
CA GLY A 277 -9.20 2.77 -14.99
C GLY A 277 -7.69 2.65 -15.25
N ILE A 278 -6.96 3.76 -15.12
CA ILE A 278 -5.50 3.79 -15.20
C ILE A 278 -4.88 3.00 -14.04
N VAL A 279 -5.29 3.26 -12.78
CA VAL A 279 -4.83 2.48 -11.61
C VAL A 279 -5.09 0.98 -11.81
N TRP A 280 -6.28 0.64 -12.27
CA TRP A 280 -6.69 -0.75 -12.51
C TRP A 280 -5.78 -1.49 -13.51
N ARG A 281 -5.24 -0.77 -14.50
CA ARG A 281 -4.27 -1.33 -15.46
C ARG A 281 -2.81 -1.39 -14.95
N GLY A 282 -2.59 -1.22 -13.65
CA GLY A 282 -1.27 -1.26 -13.03
C GLY A 282 -0.53 0.09 -13.03
N TRP A 283 -1.20 1.17 -13.43
CA TRP A 283 -0.62 2.52 -13.49
C TRP A 283 -1.05 3.37 -12.29
N ALA A 284 -0.82 2.87 -11.08
CA ALA A 284 -1.33 3.47 -9.85
C ALA A 284 -0.99 4.97 -9.73
N ILE A 285 0.24 5.34 -10.09
CA ILE A 285 0.78 6.70 -9.98
C ILE A 285 0.08 7.68 -10.91
N VAL A 286 0.01 7.35 -12.20
CA VAL A 286 -0.63 8.20 -13.22
C VAL A 286 -2.12 8.30 -12.95
N GLY A 287 -2.76 7.18 -12.57
CA GLY A 287 -4.16 7.17 -12.19
C GLY A 287 -4.44 8.07 -10.99
N ALA A 288 -3.64 7.94 -9.92
CA ALA A 288 -3.74 8.81 -8.74
C ALA A 288 -3.55 10.29 -9.08
N ALA A 289 -2.55 10.62 -9.90
CA ALA A 289 -2.29 11.96 -10.40
C ALA A 289 -3.53 12.58 -11.08
N VAL A 290 -4.16 11.84 -12.00
CA VAL A 290 -5.37 12.29 -12.71
C VAL A 290 -6.54 12.46 -11.72
N MET A 291 -6.72 11.54 -10.77
CA MET A 291 -7.77 11.64 -9.74
C MET A 291 -7.57 12.88 -8.85
N ILE A 292 -6.35 13.12 -8.36
CA ILE A 292 -6.00 14.26 -7.50
C ILE A 292 -6.24 15.56 -8.22
N CYS A 293 -5.78 15.69 -9.46
CA CYS A 293 -5.97 16.89 -10.25
C CYS A 293 -7.45 17.19 -10.46
N SER A 294 -8.25 16.16 -10.74
CA SER A 294 -9.68 16.27 -11.00
C SER A 294 -10.47 16.63 -9.72
N ALA A 295 -10.10 16.03 -8.59
CA ALA A 295 -10.66 16.37 -7.29
C ALA A 295 -10.27 17.78 -6.85
N LEU A 296 -9.01 18.17 -7.02
CA LEU A 296 -8.53 19.53 -6.76
C LEU A 296 -9.27 20.56 -7.61
N LEU A 297 -9.51 20.25 -8.89
CA LEU A 297 -10.33 21.08 -9.78
C LEU A 297 -11.75 21.30 -9.23
N SER A 298 -12.39 20.21 -8.81
CA SER A 298 -13.75 20.25 -8.29
C SER A 298 -13.85 21.05 -6.98
N VAL A 299 -12.78 21.08 -6.18
CA VAL A 299 -12.73 21.83 -4.92
C VAL A 299 -12.39 23.31 -5.14
N TYR A 300 -11.36 23.59 -5.96
CA TYR A 300 -10.78 24.93 -6.14
C TYR A 300 -11.72 25.91 -6.84
N THR A 301 -12.59 25.43 -7.72
CA THR A 301 -13.59 26.26 -8.43
C THR A 301 -14.60 26.92 -7.51
N ARG A 302 -14.82 26.40 -6.29
CA ARG A 302 -15.86 26.89 -5.38
C ARG A 302 -15.34 27.70 -4.19
N THR A 303 -14.10 27.51 -3.74
CA THR A 303 -13.52 28.27 -2.62
C THR A 303 -13.35 29.75 -2.96
N LEU A 304 -13.01 30.09 -4.20
CA LEU A 304 -12.76 31.48 -4.62
C LEU A 304 -14.03 32.35 -4.74
N ARG A 305 -15.23 31.78 -4.60
CA ARG A 305 -16.49 32.54 -4.58
C ARG A 305 -16.95 32.87 -3.16
N SER A 306 -16.31 32.31 -2.13
CA SER A 306 -16.71 32.48 -0.73
C SER A 306 -16.23 33.80 -0.10
N ASP A 307 -15.38 34.58 -0.79
CA ASP A 307 -14.88 35.86 -0.27
C ASP A 307 -15.87 37.03 -0.42
N SER A 308 -17.03 36.84 -1.08
CA SER A 308 -18.04 37.91 -1.23
C SER A 308 -18.99 38.07 -0.02
N GLY A 309 -18.47 37.99 1.21
CA GLY A 309 -19.06 38.66 2.38
C GLY A 309 -20.15 37.95 3.22
N LYS A 310 -20.63 36.73 2.90
CA LYS A 310 -21.65 36.03 3.72
C LYS A 310 -21.09 34.77 4.40
N ARG A 311 -20.47 34.95 5.58
CA ARG A 311 -19.74 33.93 6.35
C ARG A 311 -20.60 32.84 7.02
N GLN A 312 -21.93 32.99 7.11
CA GLN A 312 -22.77 32.10 7.94
C GLN A 312 -23.40 30.90 7.21
N SER A 313 -23.49 30.86 5.88
CA SER A 313 -24.04 29.69 5.16
C SER A 313 -22.99 28.65 4.75
N ALA A 314 -21.72 28.85 5.12
CA ALA A 314 -20.58 28.05 4.62
C ALA A 314 -20.54 26.62 5.18
N ASP A 315 -21.11 26.37 6.37
CA ASP A 315 -20.88 25.13 7.13
C ASP A 315 -21.65 23.90 6.60
N ARG A 316 -22.89 24.06 6.12
CA ARG A 316 -23.62 22.93 5.51
C ARG A 316 -23.04 22.51 4.17
N SER A 317 -22.48 23.46 3.42
CA SER A 317 -21.91 23.18 2.10
C SER A 317 -20.57 22.44 2.17
N SER A 318 -19.76 22.65 3.22
CA SER A 318 -18.48 21.97 3.43
C SER A 318 -18.68 20.49 3.76
N LEU A 319 -19.63 20.17 4.63
CA LEU A 319 -19.94 18.80 5.03
C LEU A 319 -20.42 17.98 3.83
N ARG A 320 -21.37 18.52 3.05
CA ARG A 320 -21.89 17.85 1.84
C ARG A 320 -20.78 17.56 0.82
N ARG A 321 -19.80 18.46 0.69
CA ARG A 321 -18.63 18.24 -0.19
C ARG A 321 -17.75 17.09 0.29
N LEU A 322 -17.48 17.03 1.59
CA LEU A 322 -16.69 15.96 2.18
C LEU A 322 -17.35 14.59 1.97
N TRP A 323 -18.66 14.52 2.12
CA TRP A 323 -19.46 13.31 1.89
C TRP A 323 -19.45 12.86 0.44
N LEU A 324 -19.70 13.77 -0.51
CA LEU A 324 -19.67 13.43 -1.94
C LEU A 324 -18.29 12.95 -2.39
N SER A 325 -17.23 13.57 -1.87
CA SER A 325 -15.86 13.16 -2.16
C SER A 325 -15.54 11.80 -1.53
N GLY A 326 -15.98 11.57 -0.29
CA GLY A 326 -15.87 10.27 0.37
C GLY A 326 -16.62 9.17 -0.38
N LEU A 327 -17.80 9.45 -0.92
CA LEU A 327 -18.55 8.52 -1.77
C LEU A 327 -17.80 8.20 -3.07
N ALA A 328 -17.22 9.20 -3.73
CA ALA A 328 -16.39 8.97 -4.92
C ALA A 328 -15.17 8.09 -4.61
N ILE A 329 -14.53 8.30 -3.46
CA ILE A 329 -13.44 7.44 -2.98
C ILE A 329 -13.94 6.02 -2.68
N ALA A 330 -15.14 5.87 -2.13
CA ALA A 330 -15.74 4.56 -1.89
C ALA A 330 -16.01 3.81 -3.21
N VAL A 331 -16.55 4.49 -4.21
CA VAL A 331 -16.78 3.93 -5.55
C VAL A 331 -15.46 3.54 -6.21
N PHE A 332 -14.44 4.40 -6.13
CA PHE A 332 -13.08 4.09 -6.60
C PHE A 332 -12.53 2.82 -5.95
N ALA A 333 -12.54 2.76 -4.61
CA ALA A 333 -12.05 1.62 -3.86
C ALA A 333 -12.83 0.34 -4.21
N GLY A 334 -14.17 0.44 -4.34
CA GLY A 334 -15.01 -0.66 -4.78
C GLY A 334 -14.64 -1.16 -6.18
N GLY A 335 -14.40 -0.25 -7.14
CA GLY A 335 -13.96 -0.61 -8.49
C GLY A 335 -12.61 -1.33 -8.54
N VAL A 336 -11.71 -1.06 -7.58
CA VAL A 336 -10.40 -1.72 -7.47
C VAL A 336 -10.51 -3.07 -6.73
N LEU A 337 -11.33 -3.13 -5.68
CA LEU A 337 -11.37 -4.25 -4.74
C LEU A 337 -12.42 -5.32 -5.08
N ILE A 338 -13.46 -5.02 -5.86
CA ILE A 338 -14.52 -5.99 -6.19
C ILE A 338 -14.14 -6.95 -7.34
N PRO A 339 -13.49 -6.50 -8.45
CA PRO A 339 -13.17 -7.39 -9.56
C PRO A 339 -12.12 -8.47 -9.22
N ASN A 340 -12.23 -9.65 -9.85
CA ASN A 340 -11.28 -10.78 -9.79
C ASN A 340 -11.11 -11.47 -8.42
N ASN A 341 -12.14 -11.52 -7.58
CA ASN A 341 -12.04 -12.23 -6.30
C ASN A 341 -11.79 -13.74 -6.44
N ASN A 342 -12.14 -14.37 -7.57
CA ASN A 342 -12.05 -15.83 -7.71
C ASN A 342 -10.62 -16.36 -7.91
N ASP A 343 -9.69 -15.52 -8.38
CA ASP A 343 -8.33 -15.95 -8.72
C ASP A 343 -7.39 -15.91 -7.52
N VAL A 344 -7.77 -15.17 -6.47
CA VAL A 344 -6.97 -14.98 -5.26
C VAL A 344 -7.51 -15.88 -4.16
N TYR A 345 -6.65 -16.67 -3.55
CA TYR A 345 -7.03 -17.55 -2.45
C TYR A 345 -5.89 -17.77 -1.46
N HIS A 346 -6.17 -17.67 -0.18
CA HIS A 346 -5.24 -17.96 0.90
C HIS A 346 -5.75 -19.13 1.76
N GLY A 347 -4.87 -20.05 2.18
CA GLY A 347 -5.25 -21.22 2.98
C GLY A 347 -5.94 -20.88 4.31
N ASP A 348 -5.51 -19.79 4.97
CA ASP A 348 -6.15 -19.27 6.20
C ASP A 348 -7.66 -19.00 6.06
N GLU A 349 -8.15 -18.73 4.85
CA GLU A 349 -9.57 -18.42 4.63
C GLU A 349 -10.49 -19.57 5.05
N ASN A 350 -10.06 -20.82 4.88
CA ASN A 350 -10.85 -21.98 5.36
C ASN A 350 -11.02 -21.93 6.87
N PHE A 351 -9.95 -21.60 7.59
CA PHE A 351 -9.98 -21.59 9.05
C PHE A 351 -10.76 -20.39 9.57
N TRP A 352 -10.60 -19.21 8.98
CA TRP A 352 -11.34 -18.01 9.35
C TRP A 352 -12.83 -18.11 9.02
N ALA A 353 -13.21 -18.66 7.87
CA ALA A 353 -14.61 -18.88 7.50
C ALA A 353 -15.29 -19.84 8.48
N THR A 354 -14.67 -21.01 8.72
CA THR A 354 -15.24 -22.05 9.60
C THR A 354 -15.35 -21.56 11.04
N THR A 355 -14.24 -21.03 11.58
CA THR A 355 -14.20 -20.55 12.96
C THR A 355 -15.12 -19.34 13.13
N GLY A 356 -15.19 -18.46 12.11
CA GLY A 356 -16.10 -17.33 12.03
C GLY A 356 -17.56 -17.72 12.16
N LEU A 357 -18.01 -18.65 11.31
CA LEU A 357 -19.38 -19.14 11.33
C LEU A 357 -19.72 -19.82 12.65
N ARG A 358 -18.83 -20.68 13.18
CA ARG A 358 -19.07 -21.35 14.46
C ARG A 358 -19.16 -20.36 15.62
N ALA A 359 -18.24 -19.40 15.69
CA ALA A 359 -18.23 -18.36 16.71
C ALA A 359 -19.52 -17.51 16.65
N PHE A 360 -19.94 -17.10 15.44
CA PHE A 360 -21.18 -16.34 15.25
C PHE A 360 -22.42 -17.12 15.67
N ARG A 361 -22.53 -18.39 15.26
CA ARG A 361 -23.64 -19.26 15.65
C ARG A 361 -23.73 -19.43 17.17
N LEU A 362 -22.62 -19.80 17.81
CA LEU A 362 -22.58 -20.00 19.26
C LEU A 362 -22.94 -18.72 20.02
N ALA A 363 -22.40 -17.56 19.62
CA ALA A 363 -22.63 -16.31 20.32
C ALA A 363 -24.05 -15.74 20.11
N PHE A 364 -24.59 -15.77 18.89
CA PHE A 364 -25.81 -15.02 18.55
C PHE A 364 -27.04 -15.89 18.26
N ILE A 365 -26.85 -17.10 17.73
CA ILE A 365 -27.95 -18.00 17.33
C ILE A 365 -28.27 -18.98 18.45
N GLU A 366 -27.28 -19.78 18.84
CA GLU A 366 -27.39 -20.81 19.88
C GLU A 366 -27.28 -20.20 21.29
N ARG A 367 -26.63 -19.03 21.41
CA ARG A 367 -26.40 -18.29 22.67
C ARG A 367 -25.66 -19.12 23.73
N ASP A 368 -24.83 -20.07 23.31
CA ASP A 368 -23.98 -20.88 24.17
C ASP A 368 -22.59 -20.24 24.33
N ILE A 369 -22.54 -19.26 25.24
CA ILE A 369 -21.30 -18.54 25.60
C ILE A 369 -20.35 -19.36 26.49
N TYR A 370 -20.77 -20.54 26.97
CA TYR A 370 -19.96 -21.43 27.81
C TYR A 370 -19.49 -22.69 27.08
N HIS A 371 -19.81 -22.80 25.79
CA HIS A 371 -19.40 -23.89 24.93
C HIS A 371 -17.88 -24.14 25.00
N PRO A 372 -17.42 -25.42 25.04
CA PRO A 372 -15.99 -25.76 25.10
C PRO A 372 -15.11 -25.11 24.02
N PHE A 373 -15.68 -24.83 22.84
CA PHE A 373 -15.07 -24.04 21.74
C PHE A 373 -14.33 -22.77 22.22
N TRP A 374 -14.84 -22.11 23.26
CA TRP A 374 -14.26 -20.86 23.77
C TRP A 374 -13.04 -21.05 24.67
N THR A 375 -12.82 -22.25 25.23
CA THR A 375 -11.82 -22.47 26.29
C THR A 375 -10.89 -23.65 26.04
N GLU A 376 -11.35 -24.65 25.31
CA GLU A 376 -10.61 -25.88 25.07
C GLU A 376 -9.91 -25.81 23.72
N PRO A 377 -8.58 -26.06 23.67
CA PRO A 377 -7.90 -26.33 22.42
C PRO A 377 -8.58 -27.55 21.80
N LEU A 378 -9.27 -27.38 20.68
CA LEU A 378 -9.98 -28.47 20.00
C LEU A 378 -8.98 -29.59 19.65
N ARG A 379 -8.94 -30.64 20.49
CA ARG A 379 -8.06 -31.81 20.33
C ARG A 379 -8.58 -32.83 19.30
N SER A 380 -9.79 -32.65 18.78
CA SER A 380 -10.37 -33.60 17.83
C SER A 380 -9.66 -33.52 16.47
N SER A 381 -9.16 -34.67 16.01
CA SER A 381 -8.35 -34.92 14.81
C SER A 381 -8.88 -34.38 13.48
N LEU A 382 -10.18 -34.06 13.38
CA LEU A 382 -10.78 -33.46 12.17
C LEU A 382 -10.45 -31.96 12.00
N TRP A 383 -9.94 -31.30 13.05
CA TRP A 383 -9.71 -29.85 13.09
C TRP A 383 -8.33 -29.48 13.63
N ALA A 384 -7.30 -30.28 13.35
CA ALA A 384 -5.96 -30.15 13.94
C ALA A 384 -5.33 -28.73 13.86
N TYR A 385 -5.77 -27.88 12.93
CA TYR A 385 -5.32 -26.48 12.80
C TYR A 385 -6.28 -25.42 13.38
N SER A 386 -7.49 -25.79 13.82
CA SER A 386 -8.47 -24.86 14.42
C SER A 386 -8.02 -24.16 15.71
N PRO A 387 -7.19 -24.75 16.60
CA PRO A 387 -6.76 -24.07 17.83
C PRO A 387 -6.04 -22.74 17.57
N ILE A 388 -5.29 -22.62 16.47
CA ILE A 388 -4.53 -21.42 16.09
C ILE A 388 -5.46 -20.25 15.76
N PHE A 389 -6.62 -20.53 15.15
CA PHE A 389 -7.55 -19.50 14.64
C PHE A 389 -8.71 -19.20 15.61
N ALA A 390 -8.96 -20.07 16.59
CA ALA A 390 -10.03 -19.92 17.57
C ALA A 390 -9.59 -19.12 18.82
N LEU A 391 -8.94 -19.75 19.79
CA LEU A 391 -8.63 -19.14 21.09
C LEU A 391 -7.70 -17.91 21.05
N PRO A 392 -6.60 -17.89 20.27
CA PRO A 392 -5.57 -16.86 20.37
C PRO A 392 -5.98 -15.52 19.78
N HIS A 393 -7.10 -15.48 19.06
CA HIS A 393 -7.57 -14.29 18.38
C HIS A 393 -8.87 -13.76 18.98
N PRO A 394 -9.01 -12.44 19.11
CA PRO A 394 -10.28 -11.81 19.44
C PRO A 394 -11.41 -12.16 18.45
N GLN A 395 -12.68 -12.06 18.88
CA GLN A 395 -13.81 -12.69 18.17
C GLN A 395 -14.57 -11.79 17.20
N ILE A 396 -14.47 -10.46 17.27
CA ILE A 396 -15.31 -9.54 16.49
C ILE A 396 -15.12 -9.74 14.99
N GLY A 397 -13.88 -9.89 14.52
CA GLY A 397 -13.64 -10.17 13.10
C GLY A 397 -14.24 -11.50 12.66
N LYS A 398 -14.22 -12.52 13.54
CA LYS A 398 -14.84 -13.82 13.30
C LYS A 398 -16.36 -13.71 13.23
N TYR A 399 -16.97 -12.91 14.09
CA TYR A 399 -18.41 -12.62 14.03
C TYR A 399 -18.79 -11.95 12.71
N LEU A 400 -17.96 -11.05 12.16
CA LEU A 400 -18.21 -10.46 10.85
C LEU A 400 -18.23 -11.54 9.76
N PHE A 401 -17.24 -12.44 9.72
CA PHE A 401 -17.19 -13.50 8.70
C PHE A 401 -18.39 -14.45 8.84
N GLY A 402 -18.67 -14.88 10.06
CA GLY A 402 -19.80 -15.77 10.36
C GLY A 402 -21.15 -15.14 10.04
N ALA A 403 -21.33 -13.85 10.31
CA ALA A 403 -22.54 -13.12 9.94
C ALA A 403 -22.75 -13.09 8.42
N GLY A 404 -21.68 -12.82 7.64
CA GLY A 404 -21.75 -12.83 6.19
C GLY A 404 -22.16 -14.19 5.62
N LEU A 405 -21.57 -15.26 6.14
CA LEU A 405 -21.91 -16.63 5.78
C LEU A 405 -23.36 -16.99 6.15
N TYR A 406 -23.76 -16.70 7.38
CA TYR A 406 -25.10 -17.01 7.88
C TYR A 406 -26.19 -16.27 7.11
N LEU A 407 -25.99 -14.97 6.84
CA LEU A 407 -26.93 -14.15 6.06
C LEU A 407 -27.04 -14.60 4.60
N ALA A 408 -26.00 -15.23 4.05
CA ALA A 408 -26.02 -15.85 2.72
C ALA A 408 -26.65 -17.26 2.72
N GLY A 409 -27.16 -17.74 3.87
CA GLY A 409 -27.79 -19.06 3.99
C GLY A 409 -26.82 -20.22 4.25
N HIS A 410 -25.53 -19.93 4.47
CA HIS A 410 -24.54 -20.97 4.79
C HIS A 410 -24.52 -21.24 6.30
N THR A 411 -25.24 -22.26 6.76
CA THR A 411 -25.34 -22.62 8.18
C THR A 411 -24.38 -23.72 8.62
N ASP A 412 -24.00 -24.62 7.71
CA ASP A 412 -23.08 -25.73 7.97
C ASP A 412 -22.29 -26.15 6.71
N PRO A 413 -21.49 -25.24 6.12
CA PRO A 413 -20.67 -25.60 4.97
C PRO A 413 -19.62 -26.64 5.37
N LEU A 414 -19.51 -27.71 4.58
CA LEU A 414 -18.45 -28.70 4.76
C LEU A 414 -17.10 -28.09 4.33
N ILE A 415 -16.37 -27.52 5.29
CA ILE A 415 -15.06 -26.91 5.06
C ILE A 415 -13.98 -27.85 5.58
N ARG A 416 -13.26 -28.49 4.66
CA ARG A 416 -12.08 -29.28 5.01
C ARG A 416 -10.89 -28.36 5.28
N GLY A 417 -10.04 -28.72 6.23
CA GLY A 417 -8.81 -27.97 6.52
C GLY A 417 -7.90 -27.86 5.30
N TYR A 418 -7.44 -26.65 5.01
CA TYR A 418 -6.45 -26.41 3.95
C TYR A 418 -5.14 -27.10 4.32
N ASP A 419 -4.50 -27.77 3.35
CA ASP A 419 -3.20 -28.40 3.53
C ASP A 419 -2.10 -27.50 2.95
N PHE A 420 -1.37 -26.80 3.83
CA PHE A 420 -0.27 -25.92 3.44
C PHE A 420 0.95 -26.66 2.87
N SER A 421 1.05 -27.98 3.09
CA SER A 421 2.09 -28.80 2.45
C SER A 421 1.74 -29.17 1.01
N ARG A 422 0.57 -28.79 0.51
CA ARG A 422 0.09 -29.15 -0.83
C ARG A 422 -0.20 -27.91 -1.65
N SER A 423 -0.08 -28.04 -2.98
CA SER A 423 -0.38 -26.95 -3.90
C SER A 423 -1.86 -26.55 -3.85
N LEU A 424 -2.18 -25.33 -4.28
CA LEU A 424 -3.56 -24.88 -4.40
C LEU A 424 -4.39 -25.80 -5.31
N ALA A 425 -3.82 -26.26 -6.42
CA ALA A 425 -4.49 -27.17 -7.34
C ALA A 425 -4.85 -28.50 -6.67
N TRP A 426 -3.93 -29.07 -5.88
CA TRP A 426 -4.20 -30.28 -5.11
C TRP A 426 -5.31 -30.05 -4.08
N ASN A 427 -5.25 -28.94 -3.34
CA ASN A 427 -6.29 -28.59 -2.36
C ASN A 427 -7.67 -28.41 -3.02
N LYS A 428 -7.73 -27.78 -4.20
CA LYS A 428 -8.96 -27.69 -5.01
C LYS A 428 -9.48 -29.08 -5.38
N ALA A 429 -8.62 -29.95 -5.92
CA ALA A 429 -9.00 -31.31 -6.32
C ALA A 429 -9.50 -32.19 -5.15
N HIS A 430 -9.08 -31.90 -3.91
CA HIS A 430 -9.46 -32.66 -2.72
C HIS A 430 -10.56 -31.99 -1.88
N ASN A 431 -11.24 -30.97 -2.43
CA ASN A 431 -12.28 -30.19 -1.74
C ASN A 431 -11.80 -29.57 -0.42
N ARG A 432 -10.53 -29.15 -0.39
CA ARG A 432 -9.89 -28.40 0.71
C ARG A 432 -9.79 -26.91 0.42
N VAL A 433 -10.54 -26.42 -0.55
CA VAL A 433 -10.73 -24.99 -0.84
C VAL A 433 -12.22 -24.72 -0.67
N ILE A 434 -12.59 -23.72 0.13
CA ILE A 434 -13.99 -23.29 0.25
C ILE A 434 -14.58 -23.00 -1.13
N SER A 435 -15.81 -23.42 -1.35
CA SER A 435 -16.52 -23.15 -2.61
C SER A 435 -16.58 -21.63 -2.87
N PRO A 436 -16.51 -21.18 -4.13
CA PRO A 436 -16.54 -19.76 -4.47
C PRO A 436 -17.70 -18.97 -3.84
N ASP A 437 -18.88 -19.57 -3.74
CA ASP A 437 -20.07 -18.92 -3.16
C ASP A 437 -19.89 -18.63 -1.65
N VAL A 438 -19.47 -19.64 -0.89
CA VAL A 438 -19.11 -19.50 0.54
C VAL A 438 -18.00 -18.47 0.73
N ALA A 439 -16.95 -18.52 -0.10
CA ALA A 439 -15.86 -17.56 -0.05
C ALA A 439 -16.37 -16.13 -0.31
N SER A 440 -17.17 -15.93 -1.36
CA SER A 440 -17.74 -14.64 -1.74
C SER A 440 -18.57 -14.02 -0.63
N ALA A 441 -19.44 -14.82 0.02
CA ALA A 441 -20.28 -14.36 1.12
C ALA A 441 -19.47 -13.81 2.31
N ALA A 442 -18.41 -14.50 2.73
CA ALA A 442 -17.54 -14.03 3.81
C ALA A 442 -16.64 -12.86 3.37
N ARG A 443 -16.08 -12.90 2.15
CA ARG A 443 -15.21 -11.86 1.60
C ARG A 443 -15.93 -10.55 1.39
N PHE A 444 -17.23 -10.56 1.08
CA PHE A 444 -18.03 -9.36 0.88
C PHE A 444 -17.91 -8.36 2.03
N LEU A 445 -18.03 -8.83 3.28
CA LEU A 445 -17.90 -7.98 4.46
C LEU A 445 -16.45 -7.48 4.64
N VAL A 446 -15.45 -8.30 4.34
CA VAL A 446 -14.04 -7.86 4.39
C VAL A 446 -13.79 -6.76 3.35
N THR A 447 -14.24 -6.96 2.12
CA THR A 447 -14.14 -5.96 1.05
C THR A 447 -14.84 -4.66 1.43
N LEU A 448 -16.01 -4.73 2.07
CA LEU A 448 -16.69 -3.55 2.57
C LEU A 448 -15.85 -2.82 3.64
N THR A 449 -15.21 -3.55 4.56
CA THR A 449 -14.29 -2.94 5.55
C THR A 449 -13.05 -2.32 4.89
N ALA A 450 -12.55 -2.89 3.79
CA ALA A 450 -11.42 -2.36 3.03
C ALA A 450 -11.77 -1.04 2.33
N ILE A 451 -12.94 -0.99 1.69
CA ILE A 451 -13.49 0.23 1.07
C ILE A 451 -13.68 1.31 2.14
N ALA A 452 -14.31 0.95 3.27
CA ALA A 452 -14.51 1.89 4.36
C ALA A 452 -13.18 2.40 4.93
N SER A 453 -12.16 1.53 5.04
CA SER A 453 -10.83 1.93 5.53
C SER A 453 -10.18 2.97 4.63
N THR A 454 -10.32 2.80 3.30
CA THR A 454 -9.86 3.78 2.30
C THR A 454 -10.55 5.14 2.49
N VAL A 455 -11.87 5.14 2.72
CA VAL A 455 -12.62 6.38 2.97
C VAL A 455 -12.15 7.07 4.25
N LEU A 456 -11.85 6.31 5.31
CA LEU A 456 -11.33 6.88 6.55
C LEU A 456 -9.91 7.44 6.38
N VAL A 457 -9.05 6.79 5.62
CA VAL A 457 -7.72 7.35 5.25
C VAL A 457 -7.88 8.65 4.47
N TYR A 458 -8.83 8.71 3.52
CA TYR A 458 -9.17 9.96 2.84
C TYR A 458 -9.54 11.07 3.85
N TRP A 459 -10.43 10.79 4.81
CA TRP A 459 -10.83 11.79 5.81
C TRP A 459 -9.69 12.21 6.74
N ILE A 460 -8.84 11.28 7.17
CA ILE A 460 -7.66 11.60 7.98
C ILE A 460 -6.70 12.48 7.16
N GLY A 461 -6.46 12.15 5.89
CA GLY A 461 -5.62 12.95 4.99
C GLY A 461 -6.18 14.35 4.73
N VAL A 462 -7.51 14.48 4.59
CA VAL A 462 -8.18 15.80 4.49
C VAL A 462 -7.91 16.64 5.74
N ARG A 463 -7.98 16.05 6.92
CA ARG A 463 -7.69 16.75 8.18
C ARG A 463 -6.20 17.08 8.32
N LEU A 464 -5.32 16.21 7.83
CA LEU A 464 -3.87 16.39 7.90
C LEU A 464 -3.40 17.53 7.00
N GLY A 465 -3.79 17.55 5.73
CA GLY A 465 -3.23 18.48 4.74
C GLY A 465 -4.21 18.99 3.69
N GLY A 466 -5.52 18.76 3.86
CA GLY A 466 -6.57 19.16 2.93
C GLY A 466 -6.92 18.08 1.90
N VAL A 467 -7.90 18.37 1.04
CA VAL A 467 -8.49 17.38 0.12
C VAL A 467 -7.46 16.68 -0.76
N ALA A 468 -6.45 17.41 -1.25
CA ALA A 468 -5.38 16.83 -2.07
C ALA A 468 -4.65 15.67 -1.37
N VAL A 469 -4.31 15.86 -0.10
CA VAL A 469 -3.62 14.84 0.71
C VAL A 469 -4.55 13.66 0.95
N GLY A 470 -5.83 13.91 1.23
CA GLY A 470 -6.81 12.84 1.38
C GLY A 470 -6.98 11.98 0.13
N VAL A 471 -7.15 12.60 -1.04
CA VAL A 471 -7.35 11.87 -2.31
C VAL A 471 -6.11 11.05 -2.64
N LEU A 472 -4.93 11.66 -2.52
CA LEU A 472 -3.66 10.97 -2.78
C LEU A 472 -3.46 9.81 -1.79
N ALA A 473 -3.77 9.99 -0.50
CA ALA A 473 -3.60 8.93 0.50
C ALA A 473 -4.53 7.75 0.24
N ALA A 474 -5.79 8.00 -0.14
CA ALA A 474 -6.72 6.94 -0.50
C ALA A 474 -6.33 6.21 -1.78
N ALA A 475 -5.83 6.94 -2.79
CA ALA A 475 -5.33 6.34 -4.02
C ALA A 475 -4.10 5.46 -3.74
N LEU A 476 -3.13 5.98 -2.98
CA LEU A 476 -1.93 5.24 -2.60
C LEU A 476 -2.26 4.04 -1.70
N MET A 477 -3.27 4.11 -0.83
CA MET A 477 -3.69 2.95 -0.02
C MET A 477 -4.14 1.75 -0.86
N ASN A 478 -4.70 1.99 -2.05
CA ASN A 478 -5.16 0.92 -2.94
C ASN A 478 -4.10 0.53 -4.00
N ALA A 479 -2.94 1.18 -4.02
CA ALA A 479 -1.88 0.87 -4.96
C ALA A 479 -1.14 -0.44 -4.59
N PRO A 480 -0.75 -0.67 -3.32
CA PRO A 480 -0.07 -1.90 -2.93
C PRO A 480 -0.89 -3.15 -3.26
N GLU A 481 -0.23 -4.13 -3.86
CA GLU A 481 -0.84 -5.44 -4.11
C GLU A 481 -1.30 -6.10 -2.82
N SER A 482 -0.52 -5.96 -1.75
CA SER A 482 -0.83 -6.50 -0.43
C SER A 482 -2.16 -5.98 0.15
N MET A 483 -2.43 -4.68 0.06
CA MET A 483 -3.71 -4.12 0.52
C MET A 483 -4.88 -4.59 -0.34
N ARG A 484 -4.68 -4.71 -1.66
CA ARG A 484 -5.68 -5.28 -2.57
C ARG A 484 -5.94 -6.76 -2.28
N TYR A 485 -4.89 -7.52 -1.98
CA TYR A 485 -4.95 -8.92 -1.61
C TYR A 485 -5.72 -9.10 -0.29
N HIS A 486 -5.28 -8.45 0.78
CA HIS A 486 -5.90 -8.56 2.10
C HIS A 486 -7.32 -7.96 2.17
N GLY A 487 -7.64 -6.98 1.30
CA GLY A 487 -9.00 -6.46 1.17
C GLY A 487 -9.99 -7.41 0.50
N LYS A 488 -9.50 -8.51 -0.10
CA LYS A 488 -10.30 -9.48 -0.87
C LYS A 488 -10.40 -10.86 -0.22
N ILE A 489 -9.55 -11.17 0.75
CA ILE A 489 -9.52 -12.48 1.41
C ILE A 489 -10.09 -12.41 2.83
N ILE A 490 -10.57 -13.54 3.35
CA ILE A 490 -11.13 -13.64 4.70
C ILE A 490 -10.01 -13.56 5.74
N MET A 491 -9.70 -12.35 6.22
CA MET A 491 -8.64 -12.08 7.19
C MET A 491 -9.06 -11.01 8.22
N LEU A 492 -8.51 -11.09 9.44
CA LEU A 492 -8.82 -10.16 10.54
C LEU A 492 -8.19 -8.76 10.37
N ASP A 493 -7.19 -8.64 9.50
CA ASP A 493 -6.33 -7.46 9.46
C ASP A 493 -7.07 -6.19 9.03
N VAL A 494 -7.82 -6.27 7.93
CA VAL A 494 -8.56 -5.13 7.37
C VAL A 494 -9.77 -4.75 8.23
N PRO A 495 -10.55 -5.70 8.79
CA PRO A 495 -11.53 -5.41 9.83
C PRO A 495 -10.93 -4.70 11.07
N ALA A 496 -9.75 -5.09 11.54
CA ALA A 496 -9.08 -4.38 12.63
C ALA A 496 -8.67 -2.96 12.20
N LEU A 497 -8.20 -2.81 10.96
CA LEU A 497 -7.79 -1.54 10.37
C LEU A 497 -8.96 -0.54 10.32
N ILE A 498 -10.15 -0.95 9.87
CA ILE A 498 -11.31 -0.04 9.80
C ILE A 498 -11.68 0.50 11.18
N PHE A 499 -11.74 -0.35 12.20
CA PHE A 499 -12.10 0.08 13.55
C PHE A 499 -11.01 0.98 14.15
N GLY A 500 -9.74 0.68 13.92
CA GLY A 500 -8.65 1.56 14.33
C GLY A 500 -8.74 2.95 13.69
N LEU A 501 -8.91 3.02 12.36
CA LEU A 501 -9.04 4.29 11.66
C LEU A 501 -10.30 5.06 12.10
N LEU A 502 -11.41 4.36 12.36
CA LEU A 502 -12.65 4.98 12.85
C LEU A 502 -12.48 5.56 14.24
N ALA A 503 -11.78 4.85 15.14
CA ALA A 503 -11.44 5.34 16.47
C ALA A 503 -10.64 6.65 16.38
N LEU A 504 -9.66 6.75 15.48
CA LEU A 504 -8.90 7.99 15.28
C LEU A 504 -9.78 9.15 14.78
N VAL A 505 -10.69 8.89 13.85
CA VAL A 505 -11.61 9.91 13.33
C VAL A 505 -12.56 10.42 14.41
N ILE A 506 -13.12 9.50 15.22
CA ILE A 506 -14.00 9.84 16.35
C ILE A 506 -13.21 10.55 17.45
N CYS A 507 -11.99 10.11 17.76
CA CYS A 507 -11.12 10.75 18.74
C CYS A 507 -10.83 12.21 18.35
N ALA A 508 -10.50 12.49 17.10
CA ALA A 508 -10.33 13.87 16.63
C ALA A 508 -11.62 14.71 16.78
N GLU A 509 -12.80 14.16 16.46
CA GLU A 509 -14.07 14.88 16.65
C GLU A 509 -14.45 15.08 18.13
N MET A 510 -14.11 14.10 18.98
CA MET A 510 -14.25 14.19 20.42
C MET A 510 -13.40 15.35 20.97
N LEU A 511 -12.13 15.42 20.59
CA LEU A 511 -11.21 16.47 21.04
C LEU A 511 -11.67 17.87 20.56
N ARG A 512 -12.14 17.98 19.31
CA ARG A 512 -12.78 19.20 18.79
C ARG A 512 -14.01 19.61 19.61
N SER A 513 -14.89 18.66 19.89
CA SER A 513 -16.14 18.91 20.63
C SER A 513 -15.84 19.33 22.06
N TRP A 514 -14.86 18.71 22.74
CA TRP A 514 -14.41 19.18 24.04
C TRP A 514 -13.90 20.59 23.97
N ARG A 515 -13.02 20.91 23.00
CA ARG A 515 -12.48 22.26 22.82
C ARG A 515 -13.59 23.32 22.80
N GLN A 516 -14.68 23.03 22.11
CA GLN A 516 -15.85 23.91 22.00
C GLN A 516 -16.79 23.88 23.22
N GLY A 517 -16.52 23.05 24.24
CA GLY A 517 -17.41 22.89 25.40
C GLY A 517 -18.74 22.19 25.06
N ASN A 518 -18.79 21.46 23.94
CA ASN A 518 -20.02 20.84 23.47
C ASN A 518 -20.33 19.54 24.24
N ARG A 519 -21.57 19.39 24.73
CA ARG A 519 -22.05 18.16 25.39
C ARG A 519 -21.92 16.91 24.50
N ARG A 520 -21.97 17.08 23.17
CA ARG A 520 -21.70 16.01 22.20
C ARG A 520 -20.39 15.27 22.45
N ALA A 521 -19.42 15.93 23.06
CA ALA A 521 -18.14 15.33 23.35
C ALA A 521 -18.26 14.10 24.27
N ILE A 522 -19.21 14.07 25.22
CA ILE A 522 -19.45 12.91 26.10
C ILE A 522 -19.84 11.69 25.27
N PHE A 523 -20.79 11.85 24.35
CA PHE A 523 -21.20 10.79 23.44
C PHE A 523 -20.02 10.31 22.58
N LEU A 524 -19.22 11.24 22.04
CA LEU A 524 -18.05 10.89 21.22
C LEU A 524 -16.95 10.19 22.04
N THR A 525 -16.82 10.46 23.33
CA THR A 525 -15.92 9.72 24.22
C THR A 525 -16.34 8.27 24.37
N ILE A 526 -17.62 8.02 24.62
CA ILE A 526 -18.18 6.67 24.71
C ILE A 526 -18.02 5.96 23.35
N ALA A 527 -18.40 6.62 22.26
CA ALA A 527 -18.26 6.09 20.91
C ALA A 527 -16.79 5.75 20.57
N CYS A 528 -15.85 6.61 20.96
CA CYS A 528 -14.41 6.36 20.77
C CYS A 528 -13.98 5.09 21.53
N GLY A 529 -14.38 4.96 22.80
CA GLY A 529 -14.08 3.78 23.61
C GLY A 529 -14.70 2.50 23.04
N VAL A 530 -15.97 2.55 22.62
CA VAL A 530 -16.66 1.43 21.97
C VAL A 530 -15.91 0.98 20.71
N VAL A 531 -15.57 1.90 19.81
CA VAL A 531 -14.88 1.56 18.56
C VAL A 531 -13.44 1.09 18.82
N CYS A 532 -12.73 1.65 19.80
CA CYS A 532 -11.46 1.10 20.29
C CYS A 532 -11.60 -0.35 20.74
N GLY A 533 -12.65 -0.67 21.50
CA GLY A 533 -12.97 -2.04 21.92
C GLY A 533 -13.34 -2.96 20.75
N LEU A 534 -14.04 -2.45 19.72
CA LEU A 534 -14.31 -3.21 18.50
C LEU A 534 -13.02 -3.57 17.75
N GLY A 535 -12.08 -2.62 17.63
CA GLY A 535 -10.78 -2.86 17.02
C GLY A 535 -9.96 -3.89 17.81
N LEU A 536 -9.83 -3.69 19.12
CA LEU A 536 -9.12 -4.63 20.01
C LEU A 536 -9.77 -6.02 19.99
N GLY A 537 -11.10 -6.06 19.96
CA GLY A 537 -11.91 -7.27 19.82
C GLY A 537 -11.82 -7.93 18.46
N THR A 538 -11.17 -7.31 17.47
CA THR A 538 -10.91 -7.90 16.14
C THR A 538 -9.48 -8.42 16.02
N LYS A 539 -8.48 -7.62 16.42
CA LYS A 539 -7.08 -8.03 16.44
C LYS A 539 -6.33 -7.21 17.50
N LEU A 540 -5.47 -7.86 18.28
CA LEU A 540 -4.73 -7.21 19.37
C LEU A 540 -3.80 -6.08 18.89
N ASN A 541 -3.32 -6.07 17.64
CA ASN A 541 -2.56 -4.95 17.07
C ASN A 541 -3.34 -3.62 17.08
N ALA A 542 -4.68 -3.66 17.13
CA ALA A 542 -5.49 -2.45 17.30
C ALA A 542 -5.31 -1.78 18.67
N ALA A 543 -4.71 -2.46 19.66
CA ALA A 543 -4.32 -1.86 20.94
C ALA A 543 -3.45 -0.60 20.76
N LEU A 544 -2.62 -0.55 19.71
CA LEU A 544 -1.78 0.60 19.39
C LEU A 544 -2.62 1.88 19.16
N VAL A 545 -3.80 1.74 18.54
CA VAL A 545 -4.74 2.85 18.34
C VAL A 545 -5.45 3.22 19.65
N VAL A 546 -5.79 2.24 20.49
CA VAL A 546 -6.37 2.51 21.81
C VAL A 546 -5.40 3.33 22.67
N LEU A 547 -4.13 2.91 22.73
CA LEU A 547 -3.07 3.63 23.43
C LEU A 547 -2.90 5.05 22.88
N THR A 548 -2.96 5.21 21.56
CA THR A 548 -2.94 6.53 20.92
C THR A 548 -4.07 7.44 21.39
N CYS A 549 -5.31 6.94 21.37
CA CYS A 549 -6.48 7.73 21.76
C CYS A 549 -6.41 8.12 23.25
N LEU A 550 -5.97 7.20 24.12
CA LEU A 550 -5.77 7.47 25.54
C LEU A 550 -4.67 8.52 25.77
N PHE A 551 -3.50 8.32 25.15
CA PHE A 551 -2.34 9.21 25.28
C PHE A 551 -2.65 10.64 24.85
N VAL A 552 -3.28 10.82 23.69
CA VAL A 552 -3.64 12.16 23.17
C VAL A 552 -4.72 12.80 24.03
N SER A 553 -5.66 12.02 24.56
CA SER A 553 -6.67 12.51 25.50
C SER A 553 -6.04 13.02 26.81
N VAL A 554 -5.01 12.34 27.32
CA VAL A 554 -4.23 12.79 28.49
C VAL A 554 -3.46 14.08 28.18
N ILE A 555 -2.76 14.16 27.04
CA ILE A 555 -2.06 15.39 26.63
C ILE A 555 -3.04 16.55 26.54
N PHE A 556 -4.18 16.35 25.87
CA PHE A 556 -5.19 17.38 25.69
C PHE A 556 -5.81 17.82 27.03
N ALA A 557 -6.05 16.88 27.95
CA ALA A 557 -6.51 17.14 29.31
C ALA A 557 -5.56 18.08 30.06
N VAL A 558 -4.27 17.72 30.10
CA VAL A 558 -3.22 18.47 30.81
C VAL A 558 -3.01 19.85 30.18
N TRP A 559 -3.00 19.92 28.85
CA TRP A 559 -2.85 21.18 28.13
C TRP A 559 -4.02 22.13 28.40
N ARG A 560 -5.27 21.62 28.39
CA ARG A 560 -6.46 22.43 28.63
C ARG A 560 -6.51 22.96 30.07
N SER A 561 -6.18 22.13 31.05
CA SER A 561 -6.21 22.54 32.47
C SER A 561 -5.23 23.67 32.79
N ARG A 562 -4.14 23.80 32.02
CA ARG A 562 -3.18 24.91 32.19
C ARG A 562 -3.67 26.22 31.58
N ARG A 563 -4.50 26.16 30.52
CA ARG A 563 -4.85 27.34 29.71
C ARG A 563 -6.21 27.94 30.05
N PHE A 564 -7.13 27.16 30.62
CA PHE A 564 -8.46 27.61 30.95
C PHE A 564 -8.79 27.24 32.40
N ALA A 565 -9.40 28.17 33.14
CA ALA A 565 -9.99 27.92 34.47
C ALA A 565 -11.27 27.07 34.40
N VAL A 566 -11.32 26.11 33.48
CA VAL A 566 -12.39 25.12 33.38
C VAL A 566 -12.07 24.00 34.35
N THR A 567 -13.07 23.51 35.07
CA THR A 567 -12.92 22.46 36.06
C THR A 567 -12.14 21.27 35.49
N PRO A 568 -10.98 20.88 36.09
CA PRO A 568 -10.08 19.83 35.58
C PRO A 568 -10.68 18.42 35.62
N PHE A 569 -11.96 18.29 36.00
CA PHE A 569 -12.64 17.04 36.27
C PHE A 569 -13.15 16.33 35.00
N VAL A 570 -13.47 17.07 33.94
CA VAL A 570 -14.07 16.50 32.70
C VAL A 570 -13.09 15.65 31.88
N PRO A 571 -11.82 16.06 31.65
CA PRO A 571 -10.91 15.30 30.80
C PRO A 571 -10.41 13.99 31.43
N LYS A 572 -10.24 13.94 32.75
CA LYS A 572 -9.82 12.72 33.47
C LYS A 572 -10.87 11.61 33.36
N ARG A 573 -12.14 11.96 33.57
CA ARG A 573 -13.28 11.02 33.41
C ARG A 573 -13.36 10.45 32.01
N ALA A 574 -12.96 11.22 31.00
CA ALA A 574 -13.00 10.77 29.64
C ALA A 574 -11.97 9.69 29.30
N VAL A 575 -10.73 9.83 29.78
CA VAL A 575 -9.69 8.81 29.61
C VAL A 575 -10.16 7.49 30.23
N VAL A 576 -10.70 7.56 31.44
CA VAL A 576 -11.31 6.41 32.13
C VAL A 576 -12.48 5.84 31.32
N ALA A 577 -13.37 6.70 30.80
CA ALA A 577 -14.51 6.26 30.00
C ALA A 577 -14.10 5.56 28.70
N ILE A 578 -13.08 6.07 27.98
CA ILE A 578 -12.54 5.42 26.78
C ILE A 578 -11.98 4.04 27.14
N ALA A 579 -11.14 3.96 28.17
CA ALA A 579 -10.53 2.71 28.61
C ALA A 579 -11.58 1.68 29.06
N LEU A 580 -12.55 2.11 29.88
CA LEU A 580 -13.61 1.25 30.39
C LEU A 580 -14.53 0.76 29.27
N CYS A 581 -14.95 1.63 28.35
CA CYS A 581 -15.78 1.23 27.21
C CYS A 581 -15.03 0.28 26.27
N ALA A 582 -13.75 0.56 26.00
CA ALA A 582 -12.91 -0.31 25.16
C ALA A 582 -12.74 -1.69 25.78
N TRP A 583 -12.41 -1.74 27.08
CA TRP A 583 -12.31 -2.98 27.85
C TRP A 583 -13.65 -3.73 27.87
N THR A 584 -14.76 -3.03 28.15
CA THR A 584 -16.09 -3.64 28.23
C THR A 584 -16.47 -4.29 26.91
N VAL A 585 -16.31 -3.60 25.78
CA VAL A 585 -16.62 -4.17 24.45
C VAL A 585 -15.67 -5.32 24.12
N PHE A 586 -14.38 -5.19 24.39
CA PHE A 586 -13.40 -6.26 24.17
C PHE A 586 -13.73 -7.52 24.99
N PHE A 587 -14.00 -7.35 26.28
CA PHE A 587 -14.34 -8.44 27.19
C PHE A 587 -15.68 -9.08 26.81
N LEU A 588 -16.75 -8.30 26.69
CA LEU A 588 -18.09 -8.82 26.38
C LEU A 588 -18.17 -9.50 25.02
N SER A 589 -17.39 -9.05 24.03
CA SER A 589 -17.35 -9.72 22.72
C SER A 589 -16.55 -11.01 22.70
N ASN A 590 -15.86 -11.37 23.79
CA ASN A 590 -14.88 -12.46 23.80
C ASN A 590 -15.15 -13.47 24.93
N PRO A 591 -16.09 -14.42 24.72
CA PRO A 591 -16.48 -15.41 25.75
C PRO A 591 -15.31 -16.25 26.29
N ALA A 592 -14.23 -16.40 25.51
CA ALA A 592 -12.99 -17.05 25.95
C ALA A 592 -12.38 -16.43 27.21
N LEU A 593 -12.69 -15.16 27.49
CA LEU A 593 -12.17 -14.43 28.66
C LEU A 593 -13.05 -14.58 29.91
N TYR A 594 -14.26 -15.16 29.81
CA TYR A 594 -15.22 -15.13 30.93
C TYR A 594 -14.81 -16.01 32.10
N ARG A 595 -14.20 -17.17 31.84
CA ARG A 595 -13.76 -18.09 32.91
C ARG A 595 -12.42 -17.68 33.51
N GLN A 596 -11.47 -17.26 32.66
CA GLN A 596 -10.09 -16.97 33.06
C GLN A 596 -9.55 -15.77 32.27
N PRO A 597 -9.95 -14.53 32.61
CA PRO A 597 -9.65 -13.35 31.79
C PRO A 597 -8.15 -13.08 31.63
N VAL A 598 -7.39 -13.19 32.72
CA VAL A 598 -5.94 -12.93 32.73
C VAL A 598 -5.21 -13.97 31.88
N GLU A 599 -5.51 -15.25 32.09
CA GLU A 599 -4.90 -16.35 31.33
C GLU A 599 -5.30 -16.32 29.85
N GLY A 600 -6.56 -16.00 29.53
CA GLY A 600 -7.01 -15.83 28.16
C GLY A 600 -6.26 -14.71 27.43
N ILE A 601 -6.07 -13.57 28.08
CA ILE A 601 -5.27 -12.46 27.52
C ILE A 601 -3.81 -12.88 27.36
N ARG A 602 -3.23 -13.53 28.37
CA ARG A 602 -1.85 -14.03 28.32
C ARG A 602 -1.66 -14.94 27.11
N ARG A 603 -2.55 -15.90 26.87
CA ARG A 603 -2.51 -16.78 25.69
C ARG A 603 -2.62 -16.02 24.36
N MET A 604 -3.47 -14.98 24.28
CA MET A 604 -3.57 -14.17 23.06
C MET A 604 -2.28 -13.36 22.80
N LEU A 605 -1.58 -12.94 23.85
CA LEU A 605 -0.29 -12.24 23.74
C LEU A 605 0.86 -13.20 23.41
N ASP A 606 0.88 -14.38 24.05
CA ASP A 606 1.91 -15.41 23.87
C ASP A 606 1.85 -16.06 22.48
N PHE A 607 0.69 -16.02 21.82
CA PHE A 607 0.48 -16.57 20.47
C PHE A 607 1.52 -16.16 19.42
N GLY A 608 1.98 -14.91 19.47
CA GLY A 608 3.02 -14.43 18.55
C GLY A 608 4.34 -15.16 18.75
N THR A 609 4.70 -15.43 20.00
CA THR A 609 5.89 -16.20 20.39
C THR A 609 5.71 -17.66 20.00
N ASP A 610 4.53 -18.24 20.26
CA ASP A 610 4.24 -19.64 19.94
C ASP A 610 4.33 -19.93 18.44
N ILE A 611 3.84 -19.02 17.58
CA ILE A 611 4.01 -19.14 16.12
C ILE A 611 5.49 -19.05 15.74
N GLY A 612 6.22 -18.07 16.28
CA GLY A 612 7.62 -17.84 15.93
C GLY A 612 8.56 -18.98 16.35
N CYS A 613 8.16 -19.78 17.35
CA CYS A 613 8.92 -20.92 17.85
C CYS A 613 8.52 -22.26 17.21
N ASN A 614 7.49 -22.32 16.36
CA ASN A 614 7.04 -23.57 15.77
C ASN A 614 7.93 -23.98 14.57
N PRO A 615 8.75 -25.04 14.70
CA PRO A 615 9.67 -25.46 13.63
C PRO A 615 8.94 -25.99 12.39
N GLU A 616 7.68 -26.42 12.51
CA GLU A 616 6.86 -26.86 11.37
C GLU A 616 6.41 -25.68 10.49
N LEU A 617 6.41 -24.46 11.04
CA LEU A 617 6.14 -23.23 10.30
C LEU A 617 7.46 -22.61 9.84
N SER A 618 8.26 -23.38 9.10
CA SER A 618 9.61 -22.98 8.63
C SER A 618 9.65 -21.67 7.83
N TRP A 619 8.50 -21.21 7.31
CA TRP A 619 8.31 -19.94 6.63
C TRP A 619 8.18 -18.73 7.58
N CYS A 620 8.03 -18.95 8.89
CA CYS A 620 8.00 -17.92 9.91
C CYS A 620 9.41 -17.68 10.46
N HIS A 621 10.06 -16.59 10.04
CA HIS A 621 11.31 -16.18 10.67
C HIS A 621 11.02 -15.31 11.90
N PRO A 622 11.33 -15.79 13.13
CA PRO A 622 11.19 -14.97 14.33
C PRO A 622 12.09 -13.74 14.26
N LEU A 623 11.63 -12.64 14.84
CA LEU A 623 12.39 -11.40 14.96
C LEU A 623 12.75 -11.17 16.44
N PRO A 624 13.81 -11.83 16.93
CA PRO A 624 14.09 -11.89 18.37
C PRO A 624 14.57 -10.55 18.92
N THR A 625 15.28 -9.74 18.12
CA THR A 625 15.84 -8.47 18.58
C THR A 625 15.05 -7.25 18.09
N PRO A 626 15.06 -6.13 18.84
CA PRO A 626 14.52 -4.86 18.35
C PRO A 626 15.14 -4.40 17.02
N THR A 627 16.43 -4.71 16.80
CA THR A 627 17.13 -4.39 15.55
C THR A 627 16.55 -5.15 14.37
N ASP A 628 16.26 -6.45 14.51
CA ASP A 628 15.66 -7.26 13.45
C ASP A 628 14.25 -6.78 13.12
N ARG A 629 13.47 -6.40 14.14
CA ARG A 629 12.13 -5.81 13.96
C ARG A 629 12.19 -4.46 13.26
N MET A 630 13.16 -3.62 13.61
CA MET A 630 13.38 -2.34 12.94
C MET A 630 13.75 -2.55 11.46
N ARG A 631 14.64 -3.50 11.17
CA ARG A 631 15.00 -3.86 9.79
C ARG A 631 13.79 -4.38 9.01
N ALA A 632 12.98 -5.25 9.61
CA ALA A 632 11.75 -5.75 9.01
C ALA A 632 10.76 -4.62 8.73
N ILE A 633 10.52 -3.72 9.69
CA ILE A 633 9.66 -2.54 9.51
C ILE A 633 10.18 -1.65 8.37
N TRP A 634 11.49 -1.38 8.34
CA TRP A 634 12.12 -0.57 7.31
C TRP A 634 12.00 -1.21 5.92
N PHE A 635 12.24 -2.52 5.84
CA PHE A 635 12.05 -3.32 4.64
C PHE A 635 10.60 -3.26 4.18
N PHE A 636 9.62 -3.49 5.06
CA PHE A 636 8.21 -3.41 4.71
C PHE A 636 7.80 -2.04 4.20
N LEU A 637 8.36 -0.96 4.75
CA LEU A 637 8.16 0.41 4.29
C LEU A 637 8.96 0.77 3.02
N SER A 638 9.76 -0.13 2.46
CA SER A 638 10.52 0.11 1.22
C SER A 638 9.67 -0.13 -0.02
N ASP A 639 10.17 0.29 -1.19
CA ASP A 639 9.54 0.00 -2.49
C ASP A 639 9.44 -1.51 -2.77
N GLU A 640 10.31 -2.30 -2.15
CA GLU A 640 10.32 -3.78 -2.24
C GLU A 640 9.43 -4.43 -1.19
N GLY A 641 9.15 -3.71 -0.10
CA GLY A 641 8.32 -4.19 0.97
C GLY A 641 6.86 -4.24 0.57
N GLU A 642 6.15 -5.26 1.05
CA GLU A 642 4.73 -5.45 0.74
C GLU A 642 3.85 -4.21 1.07
N VAL A 643 4.25 -3.31 1.99
CA VAL A 643 3.47 -2.09 2.30
C VAL A 643 3.47 -1.11 1.13
N ASN A 644 4.58 -0.97 0.41
CA ASN A 644 4.70 -0.04 -0.72
C ASN A 644 4.97 -0.74 -2.06
N ALA A 645 4.93 -2.08 -2.12
CA ALA A 645 5.09 -2.85 -3.36
C ALA A 645 4.01 -2.46 -4.38
N GLY A 646 4.41 -1.82 -5.48
CA GLY A 646 3.50 -1.23 -6.48
C GLY A 646 3.06 0.22 -6.17
N GLY A 647 3.64 0.83 -5.14
CA GLY A 647 3.50 2.24 -4.78
C GLY A 647 4.39 3.17 -5.61
N LEU A 648 4.66 4.37 -5.07
CA LEU A 648 5.53 5.35 -5.72
C LEU A 648 7.01 4.97 -5.54
N PRO A 649 7.85 5.02 -6.59
CA PRO A 649 9.30 4.87 -6.43
C PRO A 649 9.85 5.94 -5.49
N GLY A 650 10.81 5.56 -4.66
CA GLY A 650 11.35 6.42 -3.62
C GLY A 650 10.39 6.60 -2.44
N SER A 651 9.56 5.60 -2.12
CA SER A 651 8.58 5.66 -1.04
C SER A 651 9.22 6.02 0.31
N HIS A 652 10.43 5.53 0.60
CA HIS A 652 11.21 5.91 1.78
C HIS A 652 11.49 7.42 1.84
N LEU A 653 11.96 8.01 0.74
CA LEU A 653 12.22 9.45 0.71
C LEU A 653 10.93 10.24 0.90
N LEU A 654 9.86 9.88 0.18
CA LEU A 654 8.59 10.56 0.28
C LEU A 654 8.00 10.45 1.69
N LEU A 655 8.18 9.30 2.34
CA LEU A 655 7.83 9.08 3.74
C LEU A 655 8.67 9.97 4.68
N ILE A 656 9.99 10.05 4.47
CA ILE A 656 10.90 10.91 5.25
C ILE A 656 10.51 12.39 5.07
N ILE A 657 10.27 12.85 3.84
CA ILE A 657 9.85 14.22 3.54
C ILE A 657 8.51 14.52 4.22
N GLY A 658 7.56 13.59 4.12
CA GLY A 658 6.27 13.67 4.81
C GLY A 658 6.42 13.78 6.32
N ALA A 659 7.25 12.93 6.92
CA ALA A 659 7.53 12.92 8.36
C ALA A 659 8.23 14.20 8.81
N ALA A 660 9.23 14.68 8.07
CA ALA A 660 9.92 15.93 8.36
C ALA A 660 8.97 17.14 8.25
N ALA A 661 8.14 17.20 7.20
CA ALA A 661 7.14 18.26 7.04
C ALA A 661 6.10 18.23 8.18
N LEU A 662 5.72 17.03 8.64
CA LEU A 662 4.82 16.85 9.77
C LEU A 662 5.48 17.31 11.08
N ALA A 663 6.73 16.95 11.31
CA ALA A 663 7.52 17.35 12.48
C ALA A 663 7.72 18.88 12.54
N VAL A 664 8.03 19.53 11.40
CA VAL A 664 8.12 21.00 11.31
C VAL A 664 6.78 21.66 11.62
N ARG A 665 5.66 21.07 11.17
CA ARG A 665 4.33 21.60 11.49
C ARG A 665 4.00 21.40 12.96
N LEU A 666 4.38 20.27 13.55
CA LEU A 666 4.21 19.98 14.96
C LEU A 666 5.09 20.87 15.85
N SER A 667 6.32 21.23 15.44
CA SER A 667 7.18 22.13 16.22
C SER A 667 6.67 23.57 16.22
N ARG A 668 5.93 23.97 15.18
CA ARG A 668 5.24 25.26 15.09
C ARG A 668 3.87 25.25 15.76
N TRP A 669 3.52 24.18 16.45
CA TRP A 669 2.24 24.05 17.14
C TRP A 669 2.11 25.10 18.25
N THR A 670 1.31 26.14 17.99
CA THR A 670 1.05 27.23 18.96
C THR A 670 -0.23 27.01 19.78
N GLY A 671 -0.91 25.87 19.56
CA GLY A 671 -2.00 25.40 20.40
C GLY A 671 -3.22 24.87 19.64
N SER A 672 -4.41 25.25 20.08
CA SER A 672 -5.62 24.43 19.96
C SER A 672 -6.12 24.04 18.57
N ASN A 673 -5.63 24.67 17.49
CA ASN A 673 -6.18 24.52 16.15
C ASN A 673 -5.68 23.30 15.38
N ASP A 674 -4.63 22.63 15.87
CA ASP A 674 -3.97 21.52 15.17
C ASP A 674 -3.97 20.23 16.02
N VAL A 675 -5.05 19.96 16.77
CA VAL A 675 -5.15 18.75 17.62
C VAL A 675 -5.05 17.46 16.81
N GLU A 676 -5.51 17.50 15.56
CA GLU A 676 -5.43 16.39 14.62
C GLU A 676 -3.98 16.06 14.27
N ILE A 677 -3.10 17.05 14.22
CA ILE A 677 -1.67 16.84 13.97
C ILE A 677 -1.06 16.12 15.15
N VAL A 678 -1.37 16.55 16.37
CA VAL A 678 -0.90 15.87 17.59
C VAL A 678 -1.40 14.43 17.62
N LEU A 679 -2.67 14.20 17.28
CA LEU A 679 -3.26 12.85 17.22
C LEU A 679 -2.56 11.96 16.19
N ILE A 680 -2.37 12.45 14.96
CA ILE A 680 -1.75 11.69 13.87
C ILE A 680 -0.27 11.43 14.18
N SER A 681 0.46 12.41 14.69
CA SER A 681 1.86 12.24 15.11
C SER A 681 2.00 11.22 16.23
N ALA A 682 1.14 11.29 17.25
CA ALA A 682 1.12 10.30 18.33
C ALA A 682 0.80 8.90 17.81
N TRP A 683 -0.15 8.77 16.88
CA TRP A 683 -0.49 7.50 16.24
C TRP A 683 0.72 6.89 15.52
N ILE A 684 1.45 7.69 14.74
CA ILE A 684 2.63 7.25 14.01
C ILE A 684 3.71 6.74 14.98
N ILE A 685 4.02 7.54 16.00
CA ILE A 685 5.07 7.23 16.99
C ILE A 685 4.70 5.96 17.77
N ILE A 686 3.48 5.87 18.31
CA ILE A 686 3.03 4.73 19.12
C ILE A 686 2.95 3.46 18.27
N THR A 687 2.52 3.56 17.01
CA THR A 687 2.46 2.39 16.12
C THR A 687 3.86 1.88 15.80
N LEU A 688 4.80 2.76 15.44
CA LEU A 688 6.19 2.37 15.16
C LEU A 688 6.86 1.78 16.40
N ALA A 689 6.75 2.44 17.55
CA ALA A 689 7.33 1.95 18.81
C ALA A 689 6.71 0.61 19.22
N GLY A 690 5.39 0.48 19.13
CA GLY A 690 4.69 -0.75 19.46
C GLY A 690 5.09 -1.93 18.56
N LEU A 691 5.24 -1.70 17.25
CA LEU A 691 5.73 -2.74 16.33
C LEU A 691 7.20 -3.09 16.59
N MET A 692 8.07 -2.12 16.90
CA MET A 692 9.45 -2.43 17.30
C MET A 692 9.53 -3.28 18.57
N LEU A 693 8.59 -3.10 19.51
CA LEU A 693 8.55 -3.84 20.75
C LEU A 693 7.89 -5.22 20.61
N TRP A 694 6.94 -5.39 19.70
CA TRP A 694 6.05 -6.55 19.71
C TRP A 694 5.91 -7.31 18.38
N LEU A 695 6.52 -6.86 17.28
CA LEU A 695 6.46 -7.59 16.00
C LEU A 695 7.11 -8.98 16.15
N PRO A 696 6.33 -10.09 16.14
CA PRO A 696 6.87 -11.39 16.50
C PRO A 696 7.63 -12.04 15.34
N ILE A 697 7.13 -11.84 14.12
CA ILE A 697 7.63 -12.44 12.88
C ILE A 697 7.56 -11.43 11.73
N GLY A 698 8.44 -11.59 10.75
CA GLY A 698 8.56 -10.72 9.58
C GLY A 698 7.50 -10.98 8.51
N ILE A 699 6.22 -10.89 8.88
CA ILE A 699 5.09 -11.08 7.95
C ILE A 699 4.28 -9.80 7.84
N PHE A 700 3.95 -9.42 6.59
CA PHE A 700 3.24 -8.18 6.27
C PHE A 700 1.97 -7.95 7.10
N ARG A 701 1.18 -9.00 7.37
CA ARG A 701 -0.08 -8.90 8.14
C ARG A 701 0.10 -8.31 9.55
N TYR A 702 1.29 -8.38 10.15
CA TYR A 702 1.55 -7.77 11.46
C TYR A 702 1.93 -6.30 11.38
N VAL A 703 2.44 -5.84 10.23
CA VAL A 703 2.79 -4.44 9.97
C VAL A 703 1.71 -3.68 9.21
N MET A 704 0.55 -4.29 8.94
CA MET A 704 -0.56 -3.64 8.23
C MET A 704 -1.01 -2.27 8.78
N PRO A 705 -0.96 -1.99 10.11
CA PRO A 705 -1.21 -0.64 10.62
C PRO A 705 -0.30 0.45 10.04
N LEU A 706 0.87 0.10 9.50
CA LEU A 706 1.79 1.02 8.83
C LEU A 706 1.33 1.41 7.43
N VAL A 707 0.45 0.64 6.77
CA VAL A 707 -0.06 0.97 5.44
C VAL A 707 -0.67 2.37 5.41
N PRO A 708 -1.72 2.69 6.18
CA PRO A 708 -2.31 4.03 6.12
C PRO A 708 -1.35 5.13 6.59
N ILE A 709 -0.43 4.84 7.53
CA ILE A 709 0.59 5.79 7.99
C ILE A 709 1.54 6.16 6.83
N SER A 710 2.08 5.15 6.15
CA SER A 710 2.99 5.32 5.01
C SER A 710 2.32 6.15 3.93
N MET A 711 1.09 5.81 3.55
CA MET A 711 0.34 6.52 2.50
C MET A 711 0.03 7.96 2.88
N LEU A 712 -0.33 8.23 4.13
CA LEU A 712 -0.58 9.58 4.61
C LEU A 712 0.69 10.44 4.61
N LEU A 713 1.81 9.90 5.08
CA LEU A 713 3.09 10.61 5.11
C LEU A 713 3.59 10.90 3.70
N GLN A 714 3.63 9.91 2.81
CA GLN A 714 4.00 10.10 1.41
C GLN A 714 3.11 11.17 0.75
N SER A 715 1.78 11.06 0.93
CA SER A 715 0.84 12.04 0.38
C SER A 715 1.08 13.45 0.89
N TYR A 716 1.35 13.57 2.19
CA TYR A 716 1.62 14.86 2.83
C TYR A 716 2.93 15.48 2.31
N GLY A 717 3.98 14.67 2.15
CA GLY A 717 5.25 15.08 1.55
C GLY A 717 5.10 15.57 0.12
N ILE A 718 4.44 14.78 -0.74
CA ILE A 718 4.21 15.11 -2.16
C ILE A 718 3.43 16.43 -2.29
N ILE A 719 2.32 16.58 -1.58
CA ILE A 719 1.53 17.82 -1.65
C ILE A 719 2.30 19.00 -1.05
N GLY A 720 3.13 18.78 -0.03
CA GLY A 720 4.02 19.79 0.52
C GLY A 720 5.00 20.33 -0.53
N ILE A 721 5.65 19.43 -1.27
CA ILE A 721 6.54 19.76 -2.40
C ILE A 721 5.78 20.51 -3.50
N LEU A 722 4.62 20.02 -3.93
CA LEU A 722 3.85 20.67 -4.99
C LEU A 722 3.43 22.09 -4.58
N ARG A 723 3.09 22.30 -3.31
CA ARG A 723 2.77 23.63 -2.78
C ARG A 723 3.98 24.57 -2.74
N SER A 724 5.17 24.07 -2.43
CA SER A 724 6.37 24.91 -2.44
C SER A 724 6.76 25.33 -3.85
N ILE A 725 6.52 24.48 -4.85
CA ILE A 725 6.76 24.81 -6.28
C ILE A 725 5.71 25.80 -6.82
N THR A 726 4.44 25.64 -6.42
CA THR A 726 3.33 26.44 -6.98
C THR A 726 3.11 27.79 -6.31
N ARG A 727 3.61 27.99 -5.08
CA ARG A 727 3.70 29.32 -4.45
C ARG A 727 4.75 30.16 -5.20
N THR A 728 4.31 30.72 -6.31
CA THR A 728 4.92 31.88 -6.95
C THR A 728 4.25 33.09 -6.31
N ASP A 729 5.00 33.79 -5.47
CA ASP A 729 4.57 35.04 -4.84
C ASP A 729 4.23 36.11 -5.89
#